data_AF-A0A9P0XE44-F1
#
_entry.id   AF-A0A9P0XE44-F1
#
_cell.length_a   1.000
_cell.length_b   1.000
_cell.length_c   1.000
_cell.angle_alpha   90.00
_cell.angle_beta   90.00
_cell.angle_gamma   90.00
#
_symmetry.space_group_name_H-M   'P 1'
#
loop_
_entity.id
_entity.type
_entity.pdbx_description
1 polymer ?
#
loop_
_entity_poly.entity_id
_entity_poly.type
_entity_poly.pdbx_seq_one_letter_code
_entity_poly.pdbx_strand_id
1 'polypeptide(L)'
;MTYHYVVTAQKPTAVTACITGNFTSPTDLNLLVAKVSRLEMYIVTPEGLHPMKEVGLYGKVAKMKMFRPPHEKKDLVFILTARYNAMILEWRTGPNGDLEVVTRAHGNVADRIGKPSENGILAVIDPQARVIGLRLYDGLFKLIPLDKDSTELKATSLRLEELNVYDLEFLHGCANPTLILIHQDLNGRHIKTREINLRDKEFIKVPWKQDNVETEASILIPVPSPLGGAIVIGQESIVYHDGQSYVAVAPPQIKMTPINCYSPVGPAGLRYLLGDIAGRLFMLVLEVQDRGDNTQTVRDLKVELLGEISIPECMTYLDNGVVFIGSRLGDSALVRLSATKDETNQYVKVMETFTSLSPIVDMCVVDLERQGQNQLITCSGAFKMGSLRVIRNGIGIQEQASIDLLGIKGMWALTLQPGAAYHDTLVLAFVGQTRVLTLNGEEVEETEIKGFVSDRQTFFTGNVCHNQLIQVTDEGVRLIVHRDGQWVLGACWRAGGARSVSVVACSETRVVPAVGNRIFLLAIEEGQLNLISEVCMEEEVACLDLGPGGDEALLGVGLWTDISVRILKLPDLTPLHTEKLSGEIIPRSLLICVLEGVCYLLCALGDGSMFYFIVDQYTGALTNRKKVTLGTQPTVLRSFRSLSTTNIFACSDRPTVIFSSNHKLVFSNVNLKEVTHMCSLNAQAYPDSLALATDSTVTIGTIDEIQKLHIRTVPLNESPRRIAYQEATKSFGIITMRVDKVEWSSGAGSTAVSVRGSASTSAANSSGAPLAHPKHAPLAQPKHMPTAVDLEIYNLLILDHHTFEVLHAHQLMASEFALSLLSCKLGDDPTHYYAVGTAMLNPEESEPKQGRIILFQWSDGKLTQVAEKEIKGACYTLVQFNGKLLASINSTVRLFEWTSEKELRLECSHFNNIVALYLKVKGDFILVGDLMRSMSLLQYKQMEGSFEEIARDYSPNWMTAIEILDDDTFLGAENSSNLFVCQKDSAATTDEERQQMSYMGQFHLGDMVNVMRLGSLVGQHADTAAPVHNPATIATVNGAICLVVQLSQELYEFLHQLEEKLTHTIKSVGKIPHAFWRSFNTDIKTEPAEGFIDGDLIESFLDLTRDMQQETIQGLQIDDGGVMREAKVDDLIKIVEDLTRIH
;
A
#
# COMPACT_ATOMS: atom_id res chain seq x y z
N MET A 1 -16.75 7.59 -29.65
CA MET A 1 -16.91 7.48 -28.19
C MET A 1 -15.60 6.96 -27.61
N THR A 2 -15.19 7.42 -26.43
CA THR A 2 -13.96 6.98 -25.77
C THR A 2 -14.28 6.08 -24.59
N TYR A 3 -13.52 5.01 -24.42
CA TYR A 3 -13.72 4.02 -23.37
C TYR A 3 -12.48 3.93 -22.50
N HIS A 4 -12.66 3.64 -21.22
CA HIS A 4 -11.60 3.71 -20.22
C HIS A 4 -11.51 2.42 -19.41
N TYR A 5 -10.30 2.12 -18.95
CA TYR A 5 -10.00 1.03 -18.03
C TYR A 5 -9.31 1.59 -16.80
N VAL A 6 -9.79 1.22 -15.60
CA VAL A 6 -9.27 1.72 -14.32
C VAL A 6 -8.80 0.54 -13.50
N VAL A 7 -7.55 0.57 -13.05
CA VAL A 7 -6.95 -0.51 -12.23
C VAL A 7 -6.16 0.06 -11.07
N THR A 8 -6.13 -0.66 -9.95
CA THR A 8 -5.38 -0.28 -8.75
C THR A 8 -3.95 -0.83 -8.80
N ALA A 9 -2.97 0.03 -9.04
CA ALA A 9 -1.55 -0.34 -9.03
C ALA A 9 -1.01 -0.55 -7.61
N GLN A 10 -1.40 0.31 -6.67
CA GLN A 10 -1.11 0.15 -5.24
C GLN A 10 -2.40 0.24 -4.44
N LYS A 11 -2.65 -0.78 -3.62
CA LYS A 11 -3.83 -0.87 -2.76
C LYS A 11 -3.86 0.25 -1.71
N PRO A 12 -5.04 0.63 -1.19
CA PRO A 12 -5.14 1.58 -0.07
C PRO A 12 -4.34 1.09 1.14
N THR A 13 -3.49 1.94 1.70
CA THR A 13 -2.64 1.60 2.85
C THR A 13 -3.16 2.16 4.16
N ALA A 14 -4.07 3.14 4.12
CA ALA A 14 -4.62 3.77 5.31
C ALA A 14 -5.46 2.79 6.14
N VAL A 15 -5.21 2.75 7.44
CA VAL A 15 -6.04 1.96 8.37
C VAL A 15 -7.20 2.82 8.85
N THR A 16 -8.44 2.37 8.62
CA THR A 16 -9.66 3.08 9.03
C THR A 16 -10.27 2.53 10.31
N ALA A 17 -10.11 1.24 10.57
CA ALA A 17 -10.56 0.60 11.80
C ALA A 17 -9.74 -0.66 12.07
N CYS A 18 -9.59 -1.01 13.35
CA CYS A 18 -9.03 -2.29 13.76
C CYS A 18 -9.83 -2.84 14.95
N ILE A 19 -9.98 -4.16 15.00
CA ILE A 19 -10.64 -4.87 16.10
C ILE A 19 -9.85 -6.13 16.44
N THR A 20 -9.86 -6.53 17.71
CA THR A 20 -9.32 -7.81 18.18
C THR A 20 -10.44 -8.69 18.70
N GLY A 21 -10.31 -10.00 18.49
CA GLY A 21 -11.29 -10.97 18.92
C GLY A 21 -10.96 -12.38 18.45
N ASN A 22 -11.87 -13.31 18.71
CA ASN A 22 -11.70 -14.73 18.47
C ASN A 22 -12.54 -15.12 17.25
N PHE A 23 -12.02 -14.83 16.05
CA PHE A 23 -12.76 -14.98 14.78
C PHE A 23 -12.52 -16.35 14.13
N THR A 24 -11.27 -16.82 14.14
CA THR A 24 -10.86 -18.08 13.50
C THR A 24 -11.21 -19.29 14.36
N SER A 25 -10.90 -19.23 15.66
CA SER A 25 -11.29 -20.23 16.64
C SER A 25 -11.68 -19.57 17.97
N PRO A 26 -12.34 -20.30 18.89
CA PRO A 26 -12.69 -19.76 20.21
C PRO A 26 -11.49 -19.41 21.09
N THR A 27 -10.27 -19.87 20.75
CA THR A 27 -9.05 -19.67 21.54
C THR A 27 -8.06 -18.73 20.88
N ASP A 28 -8.07 -18.64 19.56
CA ASP A 28 -7.08 -17.86 18.84
C ASP A 28 -7.42 -16.38 18.92
N LEU A 29 -6.42 -15.57 19.28
CA LEU A 29 -6.53 -14.12 19.25
C LEU A 29 -6.21 -13.64 17.84
N ASN A 30 -7.18 -12.99 17.22
CA ASN A 30 -7.06 -12.46 15.87
C ASN A 30 -7.17 -10.93 15.89
N LEU A 31 -6.37 -10.30 15.04
CA LEU A 31 -6.46 -8.88 14.72
C LEU A 31 -7.08 -8.75 13.32
N LEU A 32 -8.19 -8.02 13.22
CA LEU A 32 -8.80 -7.66 11.95
C LEU A 32 -8.60 -6.18 11.69
N VAL A 33 -8.00 -5.85 10.55
CA VAL A 33 -7.67 -4.48 10.13
C VAL A 33 -8.48 -4.14 8.88
N ALA A 34 -9.21 -3.03 8.92
CA ALA A 34 -9.91 -2.48 7.77
C ALA A 34 -9.03 -1.40 7.11
N LYS A 35 -8.67 -1.64 5.85
CA LYS A 35 -8.00 -0.68 4.97
C LYS A 35 -8.98 -0.20 3.91
N VAL A 36 -9.84 0.74 4.30
CA VAL A 36 -10.88 1.36 3.44
C VAL A 36 -11.89 0.34 2.89
N SER A 37 -11.58 -0.33 1.79
CA SER A 37 -12.41 -1.34 1.12
C SER A 37 -11.86 -2.75 1.27
N ARG A 38 -10.82 -2.96 2.09
CA ARG A 38 -10.19 -4.26 2.31
C ARG A 38 -10.19 -4.64 3.79
N LEU A 39 -10.27 -5.94 4.05
CA LEU A 39 -10.13 -6.53 5.37
C LEU A 39 -8.92 -7.45 5.39
N GLU A 40 -8.00 -7.19 6.30
CA GLU A 40 -6.82 -8.01 6.56
C GLU A 40 -6.96 -8.69 7.91
N MET A 41 -6.86 -10.01 7.93
CA MET A 41 -6.89 -10.82 9.15
C MET A 41 -5.50 -11.33 9.48
N TYR A 42 -5.09 -11.09 10.73
CA TYR A 42 -3.85 -11.56 11.31
C TYR A 42 -4.14 -12.45 12.52
N ILE A 43 -3.28 -13.45 12.74
CA ILE A 43 -3.22 -14.20 14.01
C ILE A 43 -2.11 -13.62 14.88
N VAL A 44 -2.43 -13.38 16.15
CA VAL A 44 -1.47 -12.85 17.12
C VAL A 44 -0.64 -14.01 17.67
N THR A 45 0.67 -13.91 17.53
CA THR A 45 1.62 -14.92 18.03
C THR A 45 2.70 -14.27 18.88
N PRO A 46 3.50 -15.06 19.63
CA PRO A 46 4.60 -14.51 20.41
C PRO A 46 5.68 -13.79 19.59
N GLU A 47 5.83 -14.15 18.31
CA GLU A 47 6.82 -13.57 17.38
C GLU A 47 6.32 -12.28 16.72
N GLY A 48 5.00 -12.09 16.64
CA GLY A 48 4.39 -10.92 16.00
C GLY A 48 3.02 -11.23 15.41
N LEU A 49 2.68 -10.53 14.33
CA LEU A 49 1.44 -10.72 13.58
C LEU A 49 1.70 -11.57 12.34
N HIS A 50 1.04 -12.73 12.23
CA HIS A 50 1.09 -13.52 11.00
C HIS A 50 -0.16 -13.26 10.14
N PRO A 51 -0.01 -12.87 8.87
CA PRO A 51 -1.14 -12.68 7.96
C PRO A 51 -1.80 -14.02 7.65
N MET A 52 -3.14 -14.04 7.70
CA MET A 52 -3.94 -15.24 7.42
C MET A 52 -4.74 -15.09 6.13
N LYS A 53 -5.50 -13.99 6.00
CA LYS A 53 -6.37 -13.78 4.84
C LYS A 53 -6.60 -12.29 4.60
N GLU A 54 -6.54 -11.90 3.33
CA GLU A 54 -6.96 -10.58 2.84
C GLU A 54 -8.22 -10.75 1.97
N VAL A 55 -9.20 -9.88 2.16
CA VAL A 55 -10.46 -9.91 1.39
C VAL A 55 -10.90 -8.50 1.00
N GLY A 56 -11.28 -8.32 -0.27
CA GLY A 56 -11.88 -7.09 -0.78
C GLY A 56 -13.39 -7.00 -0.51
N LEU A 57 -13.87 -5.79 -0.27
CA LEU A 57 -15.27 -5.44 -0.10
C LEU A 57 -15.69 -4.44 -1.18
N TYR A 58 -16.90 -4.63 -1.73
CA TYR A 58 -17.53 -3.63 -2.61
C TYR A 58 -18.17 -2.51 -1.77
N GLY A 59 -17.32 -1.77 -1.06
CA GLY A 59 -17.73 -0.67 -0.20
C GLY A 59 -16.63 -0.20 0.74
N LYS A 60 -16.60 1.11 1.02
CA LYS A 60 -15.75 1.68 2.07
C LYS A 60 -16.31 1.34 3.45
N VAL A 61 -15.54 0.66 4.28
CA VAL A 61 -15.85 0.37 5.69
C VAL A 61 -15.97 1.69 6.45
N ALA A 62 -17.19 2.03 6.87
CA ALA A 62 -17.46 3.21 7.69
C ALA A 62 -17.36 2.87 9.19
N LYS A 63 -17.89 1.72 9.60
CA LYS A 63 -17.77 1.20 10.96
C LYS A 63 -17.59 -0.31 10.96
N MET A 64 -16.75 -0.79 11.86
CA MET A 64 -16.48 -2.20 12.10
C MET A 64 -16.50 -2.45 13.60
N LYS A 65 -17.35 -3.37 14.06
CA LYS A 65 -17.47 -3.75 15.48
C LYS A 65 -17.57 -5.29 15.57
N MET A 66 -16.96 -5.86 16.59
CA MET A 66 -17.13 -7.28 16.93
C MET A 66 -18.23 -7.46 17.97
N PHE A 67 -18.85 -8.63 17.98
CA PHE A 67 -19.75 -9.03 19.05
C PHE A 67 -19.86 -10.56 19.13
N ARG A 68 -20.16 -11.07 20.33
CA ARG A 68 -20.41 -12.49 20.57
C ARG A 68 -21.86 -12.72 21.01
N PRO A 69 -22.72 -13.28 20.15
CA PRO A 69 -24.02 -13.77 20.58
C PRO A 69 -23.88 -14.86 21.65
N PRO A 70 -24.76 -14.93 22.67
CA PRO A 70 -24.65 -15.92 23.76
C PRO A 70 -24.64 -17.39 23.32
N HIS A 71 -25.12 -17.68 22.11
CA HIS A 71 -25.20 -19.03 21.54
C HIS A 71 -24.04 -19.38 20.60
N GLU A 72 -23.19 -18.42 20.25
CA GLU A 72 -22.03 -18.62 19.37
C GLU A 72 -20.74 -18.76 20.19
N LYS A 73 -19.83 -19.59 19.70
CA LYS A 73 -18.51 -19.81 20.34
C LYS A 73 -17.42 -18.88 19.81
N LYS A 74 -17.64 -18.33 18.61
CA LYS A 74 -16.71 -17.41 17.93
C LYS A 74 -17.34 -16.03 17.86
N ASP A 75 -16.49 -15.02 17.69
CA ASP A 75 -16.94 -13.66 17.48
C ASP A 75 -17.43 -13.46 16.04
N LEU A 76 -18.50 -12.69 15.91
CA LEU A 76 -19.00 -12.23 14.62
C LEU A 76 -18.57 -10.78 14.39
N VAL A 77 -18.43 -10.41 13.13
CA VAL A 77 -18.05 -9.04 12.75
C VAL A 77 -19.21 -8.36 12.07
N PHE A 78 -19.64 -7.24 12.62
CA PHE A 78 -20.57 -6.32 11.98
C PHE A 78 -19.80 -5.25 11.20
N ILE A 79 -20.16 -5.07 9.94
CA ILE A 79 -19.60 -4.04 9.07
C ILE A 79 -20.74 -3.20 8.50
N LEU A 80 -20.56 -1.88 8.57
CA LEU A 80 -21.37 -0.90 7.88
C LEU A 80 -20.50 -0.13 6.89
N THR A 81 -20.91 -0.12 5.62
CA THR A 81 -20.23 0.64 4.57
C THR A 81 -20.72 2.09 4.50
N ALA A 82 -19.93 2.96 3.87
CA ALA A 82 -20.29 4.38 3.67
C ALA A 82 -21.55 4.58 2.83
N ARG A 83 -21.90 3.62 1.95
CA ARG A 83 -23.17 3.60 1.19
C ARG A 83 -24.27 2.79 1.89
N TYR A 84 -24.18 2.71 3.23
CA TYR A 84 -25.18 2.13 4.13
C TYR A 84 -25.50 0.63 3.91
N ASN A 85 -24.63 -0.13 3.24
CA ASN A 85 -24.73 -1.59 3.24
C ASN A 85 -24.23 -2.12 4.59
N ALA A 86 -25.11 -2.77 5.34
CA ALA A 86 -24.84 -3.46 6.58
C ALA A 86 -24.64 -4.96 6.32
N MET A 87 -23.70 -5.58 7.02
CA MET A 87 -23.44 -7.02 6.92
C MET A 87 -22.89 -7.59 8.22
N ILE A 88 -23.16 -8.88 8.44
CA ILE A 88 -22.58 -9.69 9.51
C ILE A 88 -21.75 -10.80 8.85
N LEU A 89 -20.46 -10.85 9.16
CA LEU A 89 -19.50 -11.78 8.59
C LEU A 89 -19.04 -12.80 9.64
N GLU A 90 -18.78 -14.02 9.16
CA GLU A 90 -18.20 -15.13 9.92
C GLU A 90 -17.06 -15.77 9.12
N TRP A 91 -15.97 -16.14 9.78
CA TRP A 91 -14.87 -16.89 9.18
C TRP A 91 -15.06 -18.38 9.44
N ARG A 92 -15.08 -19.18 8.37
CA ARG A 92 -15.21 -20.63 8.42
C ARG A 92 -14.05 -21.30 7.70
N THR A 93 -13.55 -22.37 8.29
CA THR A 93 -12.57 -23.24 7.65
C THR A 93 -13.32 -24.25 6.77
N GLY A 94 -13.06 -24.23 5.47
CA GLY A 94 -13.60 -25.15 4.50
C GLY A 94 -13.05 -26.58 4.66
N PRO A 95 -13.63 -27.57 3.96
CA PRO A 95 -13.20 -28.97 4.04
C PRO A 95 -11.75 -29.20 3.57
N ASN A 96 -11.22 -28.30 2.73
CA ASN A 96 -9.85 -28.33 2.22
C ASN A 96 -8.83 -27.64 3.14
N GLY A 97 -9.27 -27.07 4.27
CA GLY A 97 -8.42 -26.28 5.18
C GLY A 97 -8.42 -24.77 4.91
N ASP A 98 -9.00 -24.31 3.79
CA ASP A 98 -9.03 -22.89 3.42
C ASP A 98 -9.97 -22.06 4.30
N LEU A 99 -9.55 -20.85 4.67
CA LEU A 99 -10.37 -19.91 5.43
C LEU A 99 -11.28 -19.08 4.50
N GLU A 100 -12.58 -19.32 4.56
CA GLU A 100 -13.60 -18.61 3.78
C GLU A 100 -14.38 -17.61 4.64
N VAL A 101 -14.71 -16.45 4.04
CA VAL A 101 -15.56 -15.42 4.65
C VAL A 101 -17.00 -15.63 4.21
N VAL A 102 -17.87 -15.95 5.17
CA VAL A 102 -19.29 -16.22 4.93
C VAL A 102 -20.13 -15.05 5.40
N THR A 103 -21.04 -14.59 4.52
CA THR A 103 -22.02 -13.56 4.87
C THR A 103 -23.22 -14.21 5.56
N ARG A 104 -23.39 -13.96 6.86
CA ARG A 104 -24.52 -14.47 7.66
C ARG A 104 -25.80 -13.71 7.40
N ALA A 105 -25.71 -12.38 7.45
CA ALA A 105 -26.81 -11.49 7.20
C ALA A 105 -26.31 -10.23 6.47
N HIS A 106 -27.18 -9.63 5.66
CA HIS A 106 -26.86 -8.41 4.92
C HIS A 106 -28.13 -7.61 4.63
N GLY A 107 -27.96 -6.32 4.31
CA GLY A 107 -29.05 -5.45 3.88
C GLY A 107 -28.58 -4.01 3.74
N ASN A 108 -29.28 -3.21 2.93
CA ASN A 108 -29.05 -1.77 2.87
C ASN A 108 -29.97 -1.06 3.87
N VAL A 109 -29.40 -0.25 4.76
CA VAL A 109 -30.13 0.42 5.84
C VAL A 109 -30.35 1.92 5.58
N ALA A 110 -30.08 2.41 4.37
CA ALA A 110 -30.35 3.78 3.97
C ALA A 110 -31.84 4.12 4.06
N ASP A 111 -32.15 5.34 4.47
CA ASP A 111 -33.47 5.92 4.26
C ASP A 111 -33.48 6.69 2.95
N ARG A 112 -34.60 6.64 2.22
CA ARG A 112 -34.75 7.42 0.97
C ARG A 112 -34.71 8.93 1.20
N ILE A 113 -35.02 9.35 2.42
CA ILE A 113 -35.09 10.76 2.82
C ILE A 113 -34.42 10.87 4.19
N GLY A 114 -33.45 11.75 4.33
CA GLY A 114 -32.80 12.05 5.59
C GLY A 114 -31.56 12.90 5.36
N LYS A 115 -31.33 13.91 6.21
CA LYS A 115 -30.10 14.69 6.19
C LYS A 115 -28.99 13.84 6.83
N PRO A 116 -27.93 13.46 6.10
CA PRO A 116 -26.79 12.77 6.71
C PRO A 116 -26.24 13.60 7.85
N SER A 117 -25.89 12.92 8.94
CA SER A 117 -25.46 13.62 10.15
C SER A 117 -24.03 14.16 10.01
N GLU A 118 -23.80 15.38 10.47
CA GLU A 118 -22.53 16.10 10.32
C GLU A 118 -21.37 15.39 11.05
N ASN A 119 -21.66 14.76 12.20
CA ASN A 119 -20.69 14.00 13.00
C ASN A 119 -20.47 12.56 12.48
N GLY A 120 -20.73 12.30 11.19
CA GLY A 120 -20.51 11.01 10.54
C GLY A 120 -21.46 9.88 10.97
N ILE A 121 -21.11 8.64 10.65
CA ILE A 121 -21.92 7.46 10.99
C ILE A 121 -21.51 6.93 12.37
N LEU A 122 -22.47 6.66 13.26
CA LEU A 122 -22.22 5.88 14.49
C LEU A 122 -22.90 4.52 14.43
N ALA A 123 -22.21 3.50 14.93
CA ALA A 123 -22.71 2.14 15.04
C ALA A 123 -22.32 1.56 16.39
N VAL A 124 -23.32 1.08 17.12
CA VAL A 124 -23.19 0.52 18.47
C VAL A 124 -23.89 -0.82 18.56
N ILE A 125 -23.37 -1.70 19.40
CA ILE A 125 -23.93 -3.03 19.61
C ILE A 125 -24.20 -3.18 21.10
N ASP A 126 -25.40 -3.63 21.45
CA ASP A 126 -25.73 -3.93 22.84
C ASP A 126 -24.80 -5.03 23.38
N PRO A 127 -24.23 -4.91 24.59
CA PRO A 127 -23.29 -5.90 25.13
C PRO A 127 -23.82 -7.33 25.25
N GLN A 128 -25.14 -7.51 25.31
CA GLN A 128 -25.79 -8.82 25.30
C GLN A 128 -26.14 -9.31 23.88
N ALA A 129 -25.68 -8.60 22.85
CA ALA A 129 -25.91 -8.87 21.43
C ALA A 129 -27.40 -8.97 21.05
N ARG A 130 -28.26 -8.13 21.66
CA ARG A 130 -29.70 -8.13 21.36
C ARG A 130 -30.07 -7.27 20.16
N VAL A 131 -29.41 -6.12 20.02
CA VAL A 131 -29.67 -5.14 18.94
C VAL A 131 -28.40 -4.44 18.50
N ILE A 132 -28.41 -3.97 17.25
CA ILE A 132 -27.46 -3.00 16.72
C ILE A 132 -28.18 -1.67 16.59
N GLY A 133 -27.57 -0.62 17.13
CA GLY A 133 -28.03 0.76 17.03
C GLY A 133 -27.19 1.53 16.03
N LEU A 134 -27.84 2.30 15.14
CA LEU A 134 -27.19 3.09 14.10
C LEU A 134 -27.70 4.53 14.14
N ARG A 135 -26.78 5.50 14.17
CA ARG A 135 -27.07 6.92 13.93
C ARG A 135 -26.51 7.28 12.56
N LEU A 136 -27.41 7.37 11.56
CA LEU A 136 -27.06 7.67 10.17
C LEU A 136 -27.47 9.11 9.78
N TYR A 137 -28.65 9.53 10.24
CA TYR A 137 -29.28 10.80 9.91
C TYR A 137 -29.61 11.58 11.20
N ASP A 138 -29.66 12.90 11.12
CA ASP A 138 -30.01 13.75 12.26
C ASP A 138 -31.46 13.47 12.72
N GLY A 139 -31.65 13.34 14.03
CA GLY A 139 -32.97 13.09 14.65
C GLY A 139 -33.55 11.68 14.46
N LEU A 140 -32.80 10.76 13.84
CA LEU A 140 -33.21 9.36 13.64
C LEU A 140 -32.19 8.39 14.22
N PHE A 141 -32.69 7.42 14.99
CA PHE A 141 -31.90 6.33 15.54
C PHE A 141 -32.43 4.98 15.04
N LYS A 142 -31.68 4.30 14.19
CA LYS A 142 -32.07 3.01 13.60
C LYS A 142 -31.68 1.86 14.51
N LEU A 143 -32.60 0.91 14.66
CA LEU A 143 -32.41 -0.34 15.39
C LEU A 143 -32.52 -1.53 14.45
N ILE A 144 -31.53 -2.43 14.53
CA ILE A 144 -31.55 -3.73 13.87
C ILE A 144 -31.64 -4.80 14.96
N PRO A 145 -32.75 -5.55 15.06
CA PRO A 145 -32.85 -6.68 15.97
C PRO A 145 -31.93 -7.83 15.52
N LEU A 146 -31.19 -8.41 16.48
CA LEU A 146 -30.31 -9.55 16.23
C LEU A 146 -31.05 -10.86 16.49
N ASP A 147 -31.93 -11.21 15.56
CA ASP A 147 -32.64 -12.50 15.57
C ASP A 147 -31.81 -13.58 14.86
N LYS A 148 -31.78 -14.79 15.43
CA LYS A 148 -30.93 -15.90 14.95
C LYS A 148 -31.22 -16.31 13.49
N ASP A 149 -32.48 -16.24 13.07
CA ASP A 149 -32.92 -16.77 11.78
C ASP A 149 -33.02 -15.69 10.68
N SER A 150 -32.75 -14.42 11.00
CA SER A 150 -32.87 -13.32 10.04
C SER A 150 -31.61 -13.16 9.20
N THR A 151 -31.69 -13.53 7.92
CA THR A 151 -30.63 -13.27 6.94
C THR A 151 -30.68 -11.84 6.36
N GLU A 152 -31.82 -11.18 6.48
CA GLU A 152 -32.02 -9.79 6.06
C GLU A 152 -31.90 -8.86 7.28
N LEU A 153 -31.03 -7.86 7.20
CA LEU A 153 -30.86 -6.86 8.26
C LEU A 153 -31.92 -5.77 8.13
N LYS A 154 -33.14 -6.05 8.59
CA LYS A 154 -34.24 -5.07 8.62
C LYS A 154 -34.06 -4.09 9.77
N ALA A 155 -33.93 -2.81 9.45
CA ALA A 155 -33.83 -1.75 10.44
C ALA A 155 -35.19 -1.07 10.68
N THR A 156 -35.45 -0.66 11.93
CA THR A 156 -36.56 0.22 12.30
C THR A 156 -36.02 1.54 12.83
N SER A 157 -36.52 2.66 12.32
CA SER A 157 -36.08 4.01 12.74
C SER A 157 -36.91 4.51 13.92
N LEU A 158 -36.24 4.90 15.00
CA LEU A 158 -36.77 5.60 16.15
C LEU A 158 -36.53 7.11 16.01
N ARG A 159 -37.47 7.92 16.49
CA ARG A 159 -37.30 9.37 16.55
C ARG A 159 -36.43 9.73 17.75
N LEU A 160 -35.34 10.44 17.51
CA LEU A 160 -34.48 11.03 18.53
C LEU A 160 -34.78 12.54 18.59
N GLU A 161 -35.08 13.05 19.78
CA GLU A 161 -35.38 14.49 19.95
C GLU A 161 -34.10 15.33 19.87
N GLU A 162 -32.97 14.74 20.26
CA GLU A 162 -31.66 15.34 20.17
C GLU A 162 -31.12 15.26 18.74
N LEU A 163 -30.90 16.42 18.10
CA LEU A 163 -30.44 16.49 16.71
C LEU A 163 -28.92 16.33 16.59
N ASN A 164 -28.16 17.13 17.35
CA ASN A 164 -26.70 17.14 17.27
C ASN A 164 -26.10 16.20 18.31
N VAL A 165 -25.89 14.94 17.91
CA VAL A 165 -25.28 13.90 18.75
C VAL A 165 -23.83 13.70 18.33
N TYR A 166 -22.89 13.84 19.27
CA TYR A 166 -21.46 13.65 19.03
C TYR A 166 -21.08 12.17 19.11
N ASP A 167 -21.39 11.54 20.23
CA ASP A 167 -21.12 10.12 20.47
C ASP A 167 -22.28 9.43 21.18
N LEU A 168 -22.36 8.11 21.01
CA LEU A 168 -23.43 7.28 21.52
C LEU A 168 -22.89 5.86 21.74
N GLU A 169 -23.22 5.24 22.87
CA GLU A 169 -22.81 3.86 23.22
C GLU A 169 -23.91 3.16 24.05
N PHE A 170 -23.88 1.82 24.10
CA PHE A 170 -24.75 1.03 24.97
C PHE A 170 -24.10 0.77 26.34
N LEU A 171 -24.86 0.93 27.42
CA LEU A 171 -24.38 0.65 28.78
C LEU A 171 -24.37 -0.86 29.09
N HIS A 172 -23.37 -1.28 29.87
CA HIS A 172 -23.26 -2.66 30.37
C HIS A 172 -24.13 -2.88 31.62
N GLY A 173 -24.57 -4.13 31.83
CA GLY A 173 -25.28 -4.54 33.06
C GLY A 173 -26.75 -4.13 33.15
N CYS A 174 -27.34 -3.57 32.09
CA CYS A 174 -28.74 -3.14 32.06
C CYS A 174 -29.69 -4.26 31.59
N ALA A 175 -30.82 -4.41 32.27
CA ALA A 175 -31.84 -5.42 31.95
C ALA A 175 -32.46 -5.20 30.56
N ASN A 176 -32.72 -3.94 30.19
CA ASN A 176 -33.11 -3.53 28.84
C ASN A 176 -31.94 -2.77 28.16
N PRO A 177 -31.83 -2.80 26.83
CA PRO A 177 -30.81 -2.03 26.11
C PRO A 177 -30.94 -0.55 26.46
N THR A 178 -29.90 0.00 27.09
CA THR A 178 -29.86 1.39 27.55
C THR A 178 -28.75 2.12 26.83
N LEU A 179 -29.11 3.17 26.12
CA LEU A 179 -28.19 4.05 25.41
C LEU A 179 -27.74 5.18 26.30
N ILE A 180 -26.49 5.59 26.13
CA ILE A 180 -25.94 6.86 26.60
C ILE A 180 -25.50 7.66 25.38
N LEU A 181 -25.76 8.96 25.38
CA LEU A 181 -25.38 9.86 24.27
C LEU A 181 -24.88 11.21 24.79
N ILE A 182 -23.91 11.78 24.07
CA ILE A 182 -23.50 13.18 24.19
C ILE A 182 -24.23 13.97 23.12
N HIS A 183 -25.00 14.99 23.51
CA HIS A 183 -25.64 15.90 22.57
C HIS A 183 -25.32 17.35 22.87
N GLN A 184 -25.39 18.20 21.85
CA GLN A 184 -25.21 19.64 21.98
C GLN A 184 -26.53 20.37 21.74
N ASP A 185 -26.83 21.32 22.62
CA ASP A 185 -27.91 22.30 22.44
C ASP A 185 -27.35 23.74 22.53
N LEU A 186 -28.23 24.74 22.66
CA LEU A 186 -27.84 26.16 22.78
C LEU A 186 -27.10 26.49 24.09
N ASN A 187 -27.26 25.67 25.13
CA ASN A 187 -26.71 25.86 26.47
C ASN A 187 -25.39 25.09 26.68
N GLY A 188 -25.04 24.14 25.82
CA GLY A 188 -23.77 23.42 25.88
C GLY A 188 -23.85 21.97 25.41
N ARG A 189 -22.88 21.15 25.83
CA ARG A 189 -22.92 19.70 25.69
C ARG A 189 -23.52 19.07 26.95
N HIS A 190 -24.32 18.03 26.75
CA HIS A 190 -25.10 17.34 27.77
C HIS A 190 -25.03 15.82 27.60
N ILE A 191 -25.22 15.07 28.68
CA ILE A 191 -25.30 13.60 28.67
C ILE A 191 -26.70 13.16 29.04
N LYS A 192 -27.26 12.26 28.23
CA LYS A 192 -28.58 11.68 28.48
C LYS A 192 -28.55 10.19 28.26
N THR A 193 -29.27 9.45 29.11
CA THR A 193 -29.51 8.02 28.89
C THR A 193 -30.93 7.77 28.41
N ARG A 194 -31.12 6.78 27.52
CA ARG A 194 -32.44 6.37 27.02
C ARG A 194 -32.56 4.85 27.02
N GLU A 195 -33.60 4.33 27.67
CA GLU A 195 -33.94 2.91 27.68
C GLU A 195 -34.85 2.57 26.51
N ILE A 196 -34.54 1.49 25.80
CA ILE A 196 -35.28 1.04 24.61
C ILE A 196 -36.17 -0.14 24.95
N ASN A 197 -37.47 -0.03 24.59
CA ASN A 197 -38.36 -1.18 24.54
C ASN A 197 -38.24 -1.89 23.20
N LEU A 198 -37.78 -3.14 23.18
CA LEU A 198 -37.68 -3.92 21.95
C LEU A 198 -39.04 -4.35 21.38
N ARG A 199 -40.08 -4.45 22.23
CA ARG A 199 -41.43 -4.85 21.79
C ARG A 199 -42.17 -3.70 21.13
N ASP A 200 -42.19 -2.56 21.82
CA ASP A 200 -42.92 -1.37 21.36
C ASP A 200 -42.11 -0.53 20.37
N LYS A 201 -40.78 -0.77 20.29
CA LYS A 201 -39.84 -0.03 19.45
C LYS A 201 -39.93 1.47 19.70
N GLU A 202 -39.83 1.85 20.97
CA GLU A 202 -39.87 3.24 21.42
C GLU A 202 -38.89 3.46 22.58
N PHE A 203 -38.51 4.72 22.79
CA PHE A 203 -37.77 5.15 23.98
C PHE A 203 -38.74 5.33 25.14
N ILE A 204 -38.53 4.61 26.26
CA ILE A 204 -39.44 4.69 27.42
C ILE A 204 -38.93 5.69 28.44
N LYS A 205 -37.75 5.40 29.00
CA LYS A 205 -37.28 5.99 30.25
C LYS A 205 -35.92 6.62 30.05
N VAL A 206 -35.66 7.67 30.84
CA VAL A 206 -34.32 8.24 31.04
C VAL A 206 -33.83 7.75 32.40
N PRO A 207 -32.96 6.71 32.47
CA PRO A 207 -32.41 6.22 33.74
C PRO A 207 -31.73 7.30 34.58
N TRP A 208 -30.87 8.11 33.96
CA TRP A 208 -30.24 9.29 34.53
C TRP A 208 -29.79 10.25 33.43
N LYS A 209 -29.57 11.51 33.79
CA LYS A 209 -29.04 12.54 32.89
C LYS A 209 -28.10 13.45 33.65
N GLN A 210 -27.13 14.01 32.95
CA GLN A 210 -26.28 15.07 33.44
C GLN A 210 -26.46 16.23 32.46
N ASP A 211 -26.97 17.36 32.97
CA ASP A 211 -27.16 18.53 32.13
C ASP A 211 -25.76 19.05 31.76
N ASN A 212 -25.00 19.75 32.59
CA ASN A 212 -23.75 20.33 32.09
C ASN A 212 -22.56 19.36 32.12
N VAL A 213 -21.93 19.14 30.96
CA VAL A 213 -20.59 18.57 30.82
C VAL A 213 -19.65 19.53 30.10
N GLU A 214 -18.38 19.18 29.99
CA GLU A 214 -17.39 19.98 29.26
C GLU A 214 -17.87 20.29 27.83
N THR A 215 -17.68 21.54 27.39
CA THR A 215 -18.11 22.02 26.07
C THR A 215 -17.48 21.22 24.93
N GLU A 216 -16.30 20.63 25.14
CA GLU A 216 -15.58 19.82 24.16
C GLU A 216 -15.62 18.31 24.44
N ALA A 217 -16.57 17.82 25.25
CA ALA A 217 -16.79 16.39 25.48
C ALA A 217 -17.09 15.64 24.15
N SER A 218 -16.22 14.71 23.75
CA SER A 218 -16.25 14.11 22.40
C SER A 218 -16.39 12.58 22.38
N ILE A 219 -15.92 11.87 23.40
CA ILE A 219 -15.87 10.39 23.41
C ILE A 219 -16.59 9.84 24.64
N LEU A 220 -17.40 8.80 24.42
CA LEU A 220 -18.02 7.96 25.43
C LEU A 220 -17.36 6.57 25.47
N ILE A 221 -17.03 6.12 26.68
CA ILE A 221 -16.53 4.76 26.92
C ILE A 221 -17.47 4.08 27.91
N PRO A 222 -18.27 3.09 27.49
CA PRO A 222 -19.10 2.33 28.41
C PRO A 222 -18.21 1.40 29.24
N VAL A 223 -18.31 1.48 30.56
CA VAL A 223 -17.47 0.68 31.46
C VAL A 223 -18.13 -0.70 31.66
N PRO A 224 -17.40 -1.81 31.46
CA PRO A 224 -17.92 -3.16 31.67
C PRO A 224 -18.45 -3.42 33.08
N SER A 225 -19.34 -4.40 33.22
CA SER A 225 -19.73 -4.94 34.52
C SER A 225 -18.51 -5.61 35.19
N PRO A 226 -18.32 -5.46 36.52
CA PRO A 226 -19.31 -5.07 37.52
C PRO A 226 -19.41 -3.57 37.84
N LEU A 227 -18.48 -2.72 37.37
CA LEU A 227 -18.49 -1.28 37.68
C LEU A 227 -19.68 -0.57 37.02
N GLY A 228 -19.90 -0.83 35.73
CA GLY A 228 -20.96 -0.15 34.96
C GLY A 228 -20.70 1.35 34.80
N GLY A 229 -21.68 2.07 34.25
CA GLY A 229 -21.54 3.50 33.96
C GLY A 229 -20.75 3.79 32.69
N ALA A 230 -20.32 5.04 32.54
CA ALA A 230 -19.57 5.51 31.38
C ALA A 230 -18.49 6.53 31.76
N ILE A 231 -17.40 6.52 31.00
CA ILE A 231 -16.36 7.56 31.02
C ILE A 231 -16.63 8.50 29.86
N VAL A 232 -16.47 9.79 30.12
CA VAL A 232 -16.67 10.89 29.18
C VAL A 232 -15.34 11.60 29.08
N ILE A 233 -14.79 11.67 27.88
CA ILE A 233 -13.52 12.34 27.61
C ILE A 233 -13.82 13.66 26.91
N GLY A 234 -13.39 14.76 27.54
CA GLY A 234 -13.29 16.08 26.93
C GLY A 234 -11.84 16.44 26.58
N GLN A 235 -11.64 17.70 26.21
CA GLN A 235 -10.32 18.24 25.87
C GLN A 235 -9.51 18.61 27.13
N GLU A 236 -10.18 19.01 28.21
CA GLU A 236 -9.54 19.43 29.46
C GLU A 236 -9.74 18.42 30.60
N SER A 237 -10.86 17.70 30.61
CA SER A 237 -11.25 16.81 31.70
C SER A 237 -11.74 15.44 31.25
N ILE A 238 -11.55 14.44 32.11
CA ILE A 238 -12.12 13.10 31.98
C ILE A 238 -13.03 12.85 33.17
N VAL A 239 -14.26 12.41 32.90
CA VAL A 239 -15.31 12.21 33.91
C VAL A 239 -15.84 10.79 33.86
N TYR A 240 -15.98 10.13 35.01
CA TYR A 240 -16.72 8.88 35.16
C TYR A 240 -18.09 9.15 35.80
N HIS A 241 -19.14 8.55 35.24
CA HIS A 241 -20.51 8.70 35.71
C HIS A 241 -21.29 7.37 35.62
N ASP A 242 -21.83 6.89 36.74
CA ASP A 242 -22.65 5.66 36.80
C ASP A 242 -24.13 5.90 37.17
N GLY A 243 -24.49 7.16 37.42
CA GLY A 243 -25.83 7.56 37.89
C GLY A 243 -25.84 8.00 39.35
N GLN A 244 -24.85 7.58 40.14
CA GLN A 244 -24.72 7.91 41.58
C GLN A 244 -23.36 8.55 41.89
N SER A 245 -22.29 8.01 41.32
CA SER A 245 -20.92 8.44 41.47
C SER A 245 -20.55 9.37 40.32
N TYR A 246 -19.90 10.48 40.66
CA TYR A 246 -19.34 11.44 39.72
C TYR A 246 -17.88 11.69 40.11
N VAL A 247 -16.94 11.25 39.28
CA VAL A 247 -15.50 11.40 39.51
C VAL A 247 -14.89 12.09 38.29
N ALA A 248 -14.12 13.15 38.50
CA ALA A 248 -13.53 13.93 37.42
C ALA A 248 -12.04 14.18 37.68
N VAL A 249 -11.24 14.12 36.62
CA VAL A 249 -9.81 14.45 36.64
C VAL A 249 -9.50 15.40 35.48
N ALA A 250 -8.62 16.38 35.70
CA ALA A 250 -8.19 17.33 34.68
C ALA A 250 -6.65 17.42 34.61
N PRO A 251 -5.98 16.43 34.00
CA PRO A 251 -4.52 16.44 33.86
C PRO A 251 -4.06 17.53 32.87
N PRO A 252 -3.07 18.36 33.20
CA PRO A 252 -2.61 19.45 32.32
C PRO A 252 -2.05 18.96 30.99
N GLN A 253 -1.60 17.71 30.90
CA GLN A 253 -1.06 17.11 29.67
C GLN A 253 -2.13 16.87 28.59
N ILE A 254 -3.40 16.63 28.99
CA ILE A 254 -4.51 16.37 28.06
C ILE A 254 -4.97 17.67 27.40
N LYS A 255 -4.96 18.78 28.14
CA LYS A 255 -5.32 20.12 27.63
C LYS A 255 -4.53 20.53 26.38
N MET A 256 -3.34 19.98 26.18
CA MET A 256 -2.46 20.36 25.07
C MET A 256 -2.95 19.91 23.69
N THR A 257 -3.63 18.75 23.59
CA THR A 257 -4.16 18.22 22.33
C THR A 257 -5.32 17.26 22.59
N PRO A 258 -6.39 17.28 21.78
CA PRO A 258 -7.55 16.41 21.98
C PRO A 258 -7.22 14.92 21.79
N ILE A 259 -7.90 14.07 22.58
CA ILE A 259 -7.88 12.61 22.44
C ILE A 259 -8.72 12.21 21.21
N ASN A 260 -8.18 11.33 20.37
CA ASN A 260 -8.83 10.86 19.15
C ASN A 260 -9.46 9.47 19.30
N CYS A 261 -8.77 8.54 19.95
CA CYS A 261 -9.24 7.16 20.08
C CYS A 261 -8.83 6.53 21.42
N TYR A 262 -9.47 5.40 21.75
CA TYR A 262 -9.20 4.65 22.97
C TYR A 262 -9.16 3.14 22.73
N SER A 263 -8.57 2.40 23.66
CA SER A 263 -8.60 0.94 23.68
C SER A 263 -8.62 0.39 25.11
N PRO A 264 -9.55 -0.51 25.47
CA PRO A 264 -9.55 -1.15 26.79
C PRO A 264 -8.40 -2.14 26.95
N VAL A 265 -7.78 -2.18 28.13
CA VAL A 265 -6.69 -3.10 28.47
C VAL A 265 -7.21 -4.21 29.38
N GLY A 266 -7.70 -5.27 28.74
CA GLY A 266 -8.26 -6.45 29.38
C GLY A 266 -9.76 -6.33 29.71
N PRO A 267 -10.40 -7.43 30.13
CA PRO A 267 -11.86 -7.54 30.24
C PRO A 267 -12.45 -6.83 31.47
N ALA A 268 -11.64 -6.54 32.50
CA ALA A 268 -12.10 -5.97 33.76
C ALA A 268 -12.47 -4.47 33.69
N GLY A 269 -12.12 -3.78 32.59
CA GLY A 269 -12.48 -2.36 32.40
C GLY A 269 -11.80 -1.38 33.35
N LEU A 270 -10.65 -1.75 33.92
CA LEU A 270 -9.90 -0.93 34.89
C LEU A 270 -8.85 -0.01 34.26
N ARG A 271 -8.41 -0.33 33.05
CA ARG A 271 -7.31 0.36 32.36
C ARG A 271 -7.70 0.60 30.92
N TYR A 272 -7.44 1.82 30.43
CA TYR A 272 -7.71 2.23 29.07
C TYR A 272 -6.51 2.98 28.50
N LEU A 273 -6.17 2.65 27.26
CA LEU A 273 -5.20 3.43 26.48
C LEU A 273 -5.94 4.55 25.77
N LEU A 274 -5.39 5.76 25.82
CA LEU A 274 -5.91 6.95 25.13
C LEU A 274 -4.84 7.49 24.18
N GLY A 275 -5.19 7.71 22.92
CA GLY A 275 -4.30 8.23 21.90
C GLY A 275 -4.76 9.60 21.43
N ASP A 276 -3.87 10.57 21.42
CA ASP A 276 -4.17 11.94 20.98
C ASP A 276 -3.80 12.20 19.50
N ILE A 277 -4.26 13.34 18.96
CA ILE A 277 -3.97 13.73 17.58
C ILE A 277 -2.49 14.11 17.30
N ALA A 278 -1.66 14.27 18.34
CA ALA A 278 -0.22 14.47 18.22
C ALA A 278 0.57 13.15 18.31
N GLY A 279 -0.13 12.02 18.49
CA GLY A 279 0.43 10.69 18.68
C GLY A 279 1.17 10.54 20.01
N ARG A 280 0.64 11.08 21.10
CA ARG A 280 1.02 10.72 22.48
C ARG A 280 0.04 9.67 23.00
N LEU A 281 0.59 8.71 23.75
CA LEU A 281 -0.16 7.61 24.32
C LEU A 281 -0.26 7.78 25.83
N PHE A 282 -1.49 7.76 26.35
CA PHE A 282 -1.78 7.84 27.77
C PHE A 282 -2.42 6.54 28.28
N MET A 283 -2.22 6.24 29.56
CA MET A 283 -2.94 5.22 30.30
C MET A 283 -3.89 5.88 31.29
N LEU A 284 -5.18 5.60 31.17
CA LEU A 284 -6.21 5.92 32.15
C LEU A 284 -6.45 4.69 33.04
N VAL A 285 -6.33 4.87 34.35
CA VAL A 285 -6.53 3.83 35.37
C VAL A 285 -7.68 4.24 36.28
N LEU A 286 -8.65 3.35 36.44
CA LEU A 286 -9.75 3.50 37.40
C LEU A 286 -9.32 2.86 38.72
N GLU A 287 -9.15 3.68 39.74
CA GLU A 287 -8.89 3.18 41.09
C GLU A 287 -10.21 2.79 41.74
N VAL A 288 -10.34 1.51 42.10
CA VAL A 288 -11.57 0.94 42.66
C VAL A 288 -11.44 0.79 44.18
N GLN A 289 -12.53 1.05 44.88
CA GLN A 289 -12.69 0.78 46.31
C GLN A 289 -13.82 -0.22 46.53
N ASP A 290 -13.54 -1.28 47.30
CA ASP A 290 -14.55 -2.25 47.73
C ASP A 290 -15.42 -1.67 48.86
N ARG A 291 -16.73 -1.60 48.64
CA ARG A 291 -17.69 -1.16 49.65
C ARG A 291 -18.27 -2.33 50.45
N GLY A 292 -17.46 -3.22 51.00
CA GLY A 292 -17.88 -4.22 52.02
C GLY A 292 -18.94 -5.27 51.64
N ASP A 293 -19.74 -5.07 50.58
CA ASP A 293 -20.91 -5.84 50.15
C ASP A 293 -20.66 -6.55 48.80
N ASN A 294 -19.40 -6.86 48.47
CA ASN A 294 -18.96 -7.31 47.13
C ASN A 294 -19.28 -6.34 45.97
N THR A 295 -19.60 -5.08 46.28
CA THR A 295 -19.79 -4.02 45.27
C THR A 295 -18.55 -3.14 45.18
N GLN A 296 -18.10 -2.94 43.94
CA GLN A 296 -16.93 -2.15 43.58
C GLN A 296 -17.38 -0.77 43.10
N THR A 297 -16.78 0.29 43.65
CA THR A 297 -17.05 1.67 43.22
C THR A 297 -15.76 2.36 42.80
N VAL A 298 -15.82 3.20 41.77
CA VAL A 298 -14.67 4.00 41.33
C VAL A 298 -14.42 5.10 42.35
N ARG A 299 -13.20 5.15 42.89
CA ARG A 299 -12.73 6.13 43.86
C ARG A 299 -12.08 7.33 43.18
N ASP A 300 -11.18 7.06 42.23
CA ASP A 300 -10.38 8.08 41.56
C ASP A 300 -10.00 7.66 40.13
N LEU A 301 -9.62 8.63 39.31
CA LEU A 301 -9.15 8.46 37.94
C LEU A 301 -7.72 8.95 37.84
N LYS A 302 -6.79 8.07 37.43
CA LYS A 302 -5.39 8.42 37.24
C LYS A 302 -5.02 8.37 35.77
N VAL A 303 -4.37 9.42 35.27
CA VAL A 303 -3.86 9.47 33.88
C VAL A 303 -2.35 9.61 33.89
N GLU A 304 -1.67 8.72 33.18
CA GLU A 304 -0.22 8.72 33.02
C GLU A 304 0.17 8.76 31.53
N LEU A 305 1.16 9.57 31.18
CA LEU A 305 1.74 9.58 29.83
C LEU A 305 2.72 8.42 29.68
N LEU A 306 2.51 7.58 28.67
CA LEU A 306 3.38 6.43 28.38
C LEU A 306 4.52 6.80 27.44
N GLY A 307 4.26 7.59 26.39
CA GLY A 307 5.27 7.93 25.39
C GLY A 307 4.65 8.44 24.09
N GLU A 308 5.44 8.45 23.02
CA GLU A 308 4.99 8.81 21.68
C GLU A 308 4.80 7.57 20.79
N ILE A 309 3.79 7.60 19.94
CA ILE A 309 3.41 6.57 18.96
C ILE A 309 3.08 7.23 17.61
N SER A 310 2.87 6.44 16.55
CA SER A 310 2.22 6.94 15.32
C SER A 310 0.88 7.60 15.65
N ILE A 311 0.48 8.63 14.88
CA ILE A 311 -0.81 9.32 15.09
C ILE A 311 -1.95 8.29 14.93
N PRO A 312 -2.69 7.95 15.99
CA PRO A 312 -3.62 6.84 15.96
C PRO A 312 -5.01 7.29 15.46
N GLU A 313 -5.50 6.63 14.41
CA GLU A 313 -6.91 6.68 14.02
C GLU A 313 -7.71 5.65 14.83
N CYS A 314 -7.14 4.46 14.98
CA CYS A 314 -7.67 3.40 15.82
C CYS A 314 -6.53 2.65 16.53
N MET A 315 -6.83 2.08 17.70
CA MET A 315 -5.85 1.31 18.47
C MET A 315 -6.49 0.07 19.04
N THR A 316 -5.71 -0.98 19.17
CA THR A 316 -6.19 -2.21 19.81
C THR A 316 -5.08 -2.88 20.62
N TYR A 317 -5.31 -3.05 21.92
CA TYR A 317 -4.48 -3.89 22.76
C TYR A 317 -4.64 -5.35 22.36
N LEU A 318 -3.52 -6.05 22.14
CA LEU A 318 -3.51 -7.46 21.78
C LEU A 318 -3.33 -8.30 23.06
N ASP A 319 -2.07 -8.60 23.41
CA ASP A 319 -1.69 -9.28 24.64
C ASP A 319 -0.24 -8.95 25.02
N ASN A 320 0.19 -9.31 26.24
CA ASN A 320 1.57 -9.17 26.73
C ASN A 320 2.18 -7.77 26.60
N GLY A 321 1.34 -6.73 26.75
CA GLY A 321 1.78 -5.34 26.60
C GLY A 321 1.94 -4.89 25.15
N VAL A 322 1.53 -5.68 24.17
CA VAL A 322 1.60 -5.33 22.74
C VAL A 322 0.31 -4.66 22.29
N VAL A 323 0.44 -3.56 21.54
CA VAL A 323 -0.64 -2.73 21.04
C VAL A 323 -0.43 -2.49 19.56
N PHE A 324 -1.46 -2.74 18.77
CA PHE A 324 -1.50 -2.34 17.37
C PHE A 324 -2.04 -0.92 17.23
N ILE A 325 -1.29 -0.07 16.52
CA ILE A 325 -1.62 1.32 16.26
C ILE A 325 -1.93 1.47 14.77
N GLY A 326 -3.22 1.61 14.45
CA GLY A 326 -3.68 1.91 13.10
C GLY A 326 -3.62 3.40 12.84
N SER A 327 -2.76 3.82 11.90
CA SER A 327 -2.66 5.22 11.48
C SER A 327 -3.28 5.42 10.10
N ARG A 328 -4.05 6.50 9.98
CA ARG A 328 -4.54 7.01 8.69
C ARG A 328 -3.63 8.07 8.08
N LEU A 329 -2.89 8.81 8.91
CA LEU A 329 -2.07 9.95 8.49
C LEU A 329 -0.58 9.61 8.31
N GLY A 330 -0.23 8.33 8.36
CA GLY A 330 1.13 7.84 8.22
C GLY A 330 1.24 6.35 8.46
N ASP A 331 2.44 5.91 8.82
CA ASP A 331 2.75 4.49 9.03
C ASP A 331 2.06 3.94 10.28
N SER A 332 1.42 2.78 10.13
CA SER A 332 0.87 2.03 11.25
C SER A 332 2.01 1.32 11.99
N ALA A 333 1.83 0.99 13.26
CA ALA A 333 2.91 0.42 14.05
C ALA A 333 2.43 -0.63 15.05
N LEU A 334 3.27 -1.62 15.32
CA LEU A 334 3.14 -2.54 16.43
C LEU A 334 4.06 -2.07 17.56
N VAL A 335 3.50 -1.89 18.74
CA VAL A 335 4.16 -1.20 19.85
C VAL A 335 4.10 -2.06 21.11
N ARG A 336 5.20 -2.14 21.85
CA ARG A 336 5.29 -2.81 23.14
C ARG A 336 5.36 -1.81 24.29
N LEU A 337 4.55 -2.06 25.31
CA LEU A 337 4.52 -1.35 26.57
C LEU A 337 5.42 -2.08 27.57
N SER A 338 6.46 -1.38 28.01
CA SER A 338 7.39 -1.85 29.05
C SER A 338 6.91 -1.42 30.43
N ALA A 339 7.22 -2.21 31.45
CA ALA A 339 6.90 -1.85 32.84
C ALA A 339 7.83 -0.75 33.39
N THR A 340 9.06 -0.70 32.88
CA THR A 340 10.07 0.31 33.21
C THR A 340 10.23 1.29 32.07
N LYS A 341 10.59 2.52 32.41
CA LYS A 341 10.94 3.54 31.42
C LYS A 341 12.29 3.23 30.79
N ASP A 342 12.41 3.55 29.51
CA ASP A 342 13.64 3.49 28.75
C ASP A 342 14.55 4.71 29.02
N GLU A 343 15.75 4.74 28.43
CA GLU A 343 16.72 5.85 28.54
C GLU A 343 16.13 7.20 28.09
N THR A 344 15.17 7.19 27.18
CA THR A 344 14.41 8.36 26.71
C THR A 344 13.22 8.73 27.60
N ASN A 345 13.08 8.10 28.77
CA ASN A 345 12.00 8.29 29.74
C ASN A 345 10.59 7.92 29.19
N GLN A 346 10.53 7.02 28.20
CA GLN A 346 9.30 6.49 27.60
C GLN A 346 9.07 5.04 28.02
N TYR A 347 7.81 4.62 28.15
CA TYR A 347 7.40 3.22 28.37
C TYR A 347 7.18 2.45 27.07
N VAL A 348 7.26 3.15 25.95
CA VAL A 348 6.79 2.69 24.64
C VAL A 348 8.00 2.30 23.79
N LYS A 349 7.99 1.08 23.24
CA LYS A 349 8.99 0.61 22.29
C LYS A 349 8.31 0.17 20.99
N VAL A 350 8.70 0.76 19.87
CA VAL A 350 8.22 0.32 18.54
C VAL A 350 8.85 -1.04 18.22
N MET A 351 8.02 -2.01 17.85
CA MET A 351 8.45 -3.35 17.42
C MET A 351 8.55 -3.42 15.89
N GLU A 352 7.50 -2.99 15.21
CA GLU A 352 7.35 -3.11 13.76
C GLU A 352 6.56 -1.91 13.23
N THR A 353 6.86 -1.51 11.99
CA THR A 353 6.21 -0.39 11.30
C THR A 353 5.70 -0.84 9.95
N PHE A 354 4.44 -0.55 9.63
CA PHE A 354 3.79 -0.89 8.38
C PHE A 354 3.67 0.35 7.51
N THR A 355 4.34 0.33 6.35
CA THR A 355 4.39 1.44 5.39
C THR A 355 3.01 1.86 4.93
N SER A 356 2.76 3.17 4.98
CA SER A 356 1.55 3.80 4.46
C SER A 356 1.87 5.01 3.60
N LEU A 357 1.28 5.05 2.41
CA LEU A 357 1.35 6.19 1.50
C LEU A 357 0.35 7.29 1.86
N SER A 358 -0.57 7.02 2.79
CA SER A 358 -1.70 7.90 3.08
C SER A 358 -1.35 9.07 4.03
N PRO A 359 -1.89 10.28 3.78
CA PRO A 359 -2.50 10.73 2.53
C PRO A 359 -1.47 11.10 1.46
N ILE A 360 -1.72 10.73 0.21
CA ILE A 360 -0.94 11.25 -0.92
C ILE A 360 -1.50 12.63 -1.27
N VAL A 361 -0.75 13.69 -0.97
CA VAL A 361 -1.18 15.08 -1.14
C VAL A 361 -0.77 15.63 -2.52
N ASP A 362 0.41 15.22 -3.01
CA ASP A 362 0.91 15.54 -4.34
C ASP A 362 1.87 14.45 -4.82
N MET A 363 2.11 14.38 -6.12
CA MET A 363 3.08 13.46 -6.71
C MET A 363 3.72 14.01 -7.98
N CYS A 364 4.94 13.55 -8.25
CA CYS A 364 5.60 13.70 -9.53
C CYS A 364 6.05 12.33 -10.08
N VAL A 365 6.02 12.22 -11.40
CA VAL A 365 6.51 11.06 -12.14
C VAL A 365 7.84 11.47 -12.76
N VAL A 366 8.92 10.76 -12.46
CA VAL A 366 10.28 11.10 -12.88
C VAL A 366 11.06 9.86 -13.30
N ASP A 367 11.82 9.96 -14.39
CA ASP A 367 12.82 8.96 -14.75
C ASP A 367 14.20 9.47 -14.30
N LEU A 368 14.61 9.10 -13.09
CA LEU A 368 15.88 9.52 -12.50
C LEU A 368 17.08 8.85 -13.19
N GLU A 369 16.90 7.64 -13.70
CA GLU A 369 17.97 6.81 -14.24
C GLU A 369 18.08 6.89 -15.77
N ARG A 370 17.10 7.52 -16.43
CA ARG A 370 16.96 7.64 -17.89
C ARG A 370 16.94 6.28 -18.59
N GLN A 371 16.38 5.27 -17.91
CA GLN A 371 16.27 3.89 -18.41
C GLN A 371 14.90 3.62 -19.04
N GLY A 372 14.00 4.60 -19.09
CA GLY A 372 12.63 4.43 -19.56
C GLY A 372 11.69 3.84 -18.51
N GLN A 373 12.14 3.77 -17.25
CA GLN A 373 11.34 3.33 -16.11
C GLN A 373 11.06 4.52 -15.21
N ASN A 374 9.78 4.89 -15.13
CA ASN A 374 9.38 6.01 -14.30
C ASN A 374 9.31 5.58 -12.82
N GLN A 375 9.78 6.46 -11.95
CA GLN A 375 9.58 6.39 -10.50
C GLN A 375 8.54 7.44 -10.11
N LEU A 376 7.74 7.11 -9.10
CA LEU A 376 6.73 8.01 -8.57
C LEU A 376 7.17 8.49 -7.20
N ILE A 377 7.22 9.80 -7.02
CA ILE A 377 7.60 10.42 -5.76
C ILE A 377 6.39 11.15 -5.20
N THR A 378 5.92 10.70 -4.04
CA THR A 378 4.74 11.28 -3.38
C THR A 378 5.13 12.16 -2.21
N CYS A 379 4.35 13.22 -2.02
CA CYS A 379 4.18 13.90 -0.74
C CYS A 379 3.15 13.11 0.08
N SER A 380 3.61 12.36 1.08
CA SER A 380 2.77 11.46 1.87
C SER A 380 2.77 11.82 3.36
N GLY A 381 1.68 11.46 4.04
CA GLY A 381 1.56 11.64 5.49
C GLY A 381 1.25 13.08 5.90
N ALA A 382 0.95 13.27 7.19
CA ALA A 382 0.65 14.58 7.76
C ALA A 382 1.31 14.79 9.12
N PHE A 383 1.50 16.06 9.47
CA PHE A 383 2.12 16.52 10.71
C PHE A 383 3.47 15.82 10.94
N LYS A 384 3.64 15.18 12.10
CA LYS A 384 4.88 14.46 12.43
C LYS A 384 5.15 13.24 11.55
N MET A 385 4.14 12.72 10.85
CA MET A 385 4.26 11.55 9.97
C MET A 385 4.52 11.94 8.51
N GLY A 386 4.70 13.23 8.23
CA GLY A 386 4.98 13.70 6.89
C GLY A 386 6.31 13.16 6.35
N SER A 387 6.27 12.64 5.13
CA SER A 387 7.36 11.91 4.48
C SER A 387 7.25 12.00 2.96
N LEU A 388 8.36 11.77 2.26
CA LEU A 388 8.33 11.47 0.83
C LEU A 388 8.40 9.96 0.64
N ARG A 389 7.65 9.45 -0.33
CA ARG A 389 7.73 8.03 -0.70
C ARG A 389 8.17 7.94 -2.15
N VAL A 390 9.25 7.21 -2.38
CA VAL A 390 9.79 6.93 -3.71
C VAL A 390 9.35 5.52 -4.07
N ILE A 391 8.40 5.44 -4.99
CA ILE A 391 7.78 4.20 -5.44
C ILE A 391 8.40 3.82 -6.77
N ARG A 392 8.93 2.60 -6.81
CA ARG A 392 9.63 2.03 -7.95
C ARG A 392 8.98 0.68 -8.26
N ASN A 393 8.81 0.36 -9.53
CA ASN A 393 8.42 -0.98 -9.91
C ASN A 393 9.62 -1.92 -9.78
N GLY A 394 9.41 -3.13 -9.27
CA GLY A 394 10.45 -4.14 -9.10
C GLY A 394 11.29 -4.00 -7.84
N ILE A 395 12.11 -5.03 -7.59
CA ILE A 395 12.99 -5.20 -6.44
C ILE A 395 14.37 -4.64 -6.78
N GLY A 396 14.91 -3.79 -5.91
CA GLY A 396 16.28 -3.30 -6.02
C GLY A 396 17.30 -4.28 -5.44
N ILE A 397 18.53 -4.18 -5.94
CA ILE A 397 19.71 -4.81 -5.33
C ILE A 397 20.61 -3.68 -4.83
N GLN A 398 20.95 -3.71 -3.55
CA GLN A 398 21.93 -2.80 -2.98
C GLN A 398 23.34 -3.38 -3.20
N GLU A 399 24.00 -2.89 -4.23
CA GLU A 399 25.36 -3.27 -4.59
C GLU A 399 26.37 -2.87 -3.50
N GLN A 400 27.12 -3.85 -3.00
CA GLN A 400 28.17 -3.68 -1.99
C GLN A 400 29.56 -3.85 -2.61
N ALA A 401 29.71 -4.77 -3.57
CA ALA A 401 30.94 -4.99 -4.30
C ALA A 401 30.65 -5.41 -5.75
N SER A 402 31.59 -5.11 -6.65
CA SER A 402 31.53 -5.53 -8.05
C SER A 402 32.92 -5.89 -8.57
N ILE A 403 32.97 -6.99 -9.32
CA ILE A 403 34.19 -7.63 -9.81
C ILE A 403 34.03 -7.87 -11.30
N ASP A 404 34.95 -7.34 -12.11
CA ASP A 404 34.90 -7.50 -13.57
C ASP A 404 35.43 -8.87 -14.00
N LEU A 405 34.51 -9.82 -14.25
CA LEU A 405 34.82 -11.18 -14.71
C LEU A 405 33.86 -11.60 -15.83
N LEU A 406 34.43 -11.93 -17.00
CA LEU A 406 33.67 -12.27 -18.21
C LEU A 406 33.32 -13.76 -18.28
N GLY A 407 32.11 -14.07 -18.75
CA GLY A 407 31.77 -15.41 -19.26
C GLY A 407 31.55 -16.49 -18.20
N ILE A 408 30.92 -16.13 -17.09
CA ILE A 408 30.60 -17.05 -15.98
C ILE A 408 29.48 -18.01 -16.39
N LYS A 409 29.65 -19.29 -16.06
CA LYS A 409 28.74 -20.40 -16.37
C LYS A 409 28.19 -21.12 -15.13
N GLY A 410 28.54 -20.64 -13.94
CA GLY A 410 28.09 -21.19 -12.68
C GLY A 410 28.80 -20.53 -11.50
N MET A 411 28.11 -20.41 -10.38
CA MET A 411 28.61 -19.76 -9.18
C MET A 411 28.03 -20.44 -7.93
N TRP A 412 28.89 -20.72 -6.95
CA TRP A 412 28.52 -21.39 -5.72
C TRP A 412 29.34 -20.86 -4.55
N ALA A 413 28.68 -20.64 -3.41
CA ALA A 413 29.36 -20.31 -2.16
C ALA A 413 29.71 -21.58 -1.37
N LEU A 414 30.87 -21.57 -0.72
CA LEU A 414 31.38 -22.67 0.10
C LEU A 414 31.84 -22.16 1.47
N THR A 415 31.87 -23.08 2.42
CA THR A 415 32.51 -22.92 3.73
C THR A 415 33.68 -23.89 3.85
N LEU A 416 34.91 -23.39 3.86
CA LEU A 416 36.12 -24.21 3.99
C LEU A 416 36.50 -24.46 5.44
N GLN A 417 36.19 -23.55 6.36
CA GLN A 417 36.45 -23.75 7.78
C GLN A 417 35.40 -24.67 8.42
N PRO A 418 35.77 -25.86 8.94
CA PRO A 418 34.81 -26.77 9.54
C PRO A 418 34.11 -26.12 10.76
N GLY A 419 32.78 -26.04 10.72
CA GLY A 419 31.99 -25.45 11.81
C GLY A 419 31.84 -23.93 11.79
N ALA A 420 32.36 -23.24 10.75
CA ALA A 420 32.04 -21.84 10.54
C ALA A 420 30.58 -21.68 10.06
N ALA A 421 29.91 -20.64 10.55
CA ALA A 421 28.52 -20.32 10.16
C ALA A 421 28.44 -19.47 8.88
N TYR A 422 29.55 -18.84 8.49
CA TYR A 422 29.63 -17.94 7.35
C TYR A 422 30.41 -18.58 6.20
N HIS A 423 29.98 -18.31 4.98
CA HIS A 423 30.69 -18.65 3.76
C HIS A 423 31.99 -17.83 3.69
N ASP A 424 33.08 -18.50 3.32
CA ASP A 424 34.41 -17.90 3.19
C ASP A 424 34.93 -17.95 1.75
N THR A 425 34.22 -18.64 0.85
CA THR A 425 34.73 -18.95 -0.49
C THR A 425 33.63 -18.90 -1.54
N LEU A 426 33.94 -18.36 -2.71
CA LEU A 426 33.07 -18.28 -3.89
C LEU A 426 33.74 -18.98 -5.07
N VAL A 427 33.12 -20.03 -5.61
CA VAL A 427 33.63 -20.79 -6.76
C VAL A 427 32.91 -20.34 -8.03
N LEU A 428 33.70 -20.03 -9.07
CA LEU A 428 33.23 -19.55 -10.36
C LEU A 428 33.60 -20.56 -11.47
N ALA A 429 32.61 -21.05 -12.21
CA ALA A 429 32.83 -21.86 -13.39
C ALA A 429 32.87 -21.00 -14.65
N PHE A 430 33.82 -21.28 -15.54
CA PHE A 430 33.93 -20.72 -16.87
C PHE A 430 33.93 -21.85 -17.89
N VAL A 431 33.91 -21.49 -19.18
CA VAL A 431 34.06 -22.48 -20.25
C VAL A 431 35.45 -23.13 -20.16
N GLY A 432 35.48 -24.39 -19.74
CA GLY A 432 36.71 -25.19 -19.65
C GLY A 432 37.62 -24.92 -18.44
N GLN A 433 37.23 -24.09 -17.48
CA GLN A 433 38.03 -23.86 -16.26
C GLN A 433 37.15 -23.50 -15.05
N THR A 434 37.69 -23.64 -13.84
CA THR A 434 37.06 -23.25 -12.58
C THR A 434 38.04 -22.41 -11.78
N ARG A 435 37.57 -21.28 -11.22
CA ARG A 435 38.33 -20.42 -10.31
C ARG A 435 37.70 -20.41 -8.93
N VAL A 436 38.52 -20.22 -7.91
CA VAL A 436 38.08 -20.14 -6.52
C VAL A 436 38.51 -18.78 -5.96
N LEU A 437 37.57 -18.06 -5.36
CA LEU A 437 37.79 -16.78 -4.71
C LEU A 437 37.57 -16.93 -3.21
N THR A 438 38.54 -16.57 -2.39
CA THR A 438 38.40 -16.53 -0.92
C THR A 438 38.04 -15.12 -0.48
N LEU A 439 37.10 -15.02 0.46
CA LEU A 439 36.57 -13.79 1.02
C LEU A 439 37.24 -13.51 2.37
N ASN A 440 38.28 -12.68 2.37
CA ASN A 440 39.01 -12.28 3.56
C ASN A 440 38.51 -10.92 4.05
N GLY A 441 37.36 -10.92 4.73
CA GLY A 441 36.66 -9.67 5.03
C GLY A 441 36.08 -9.07 3.75
N GLU A 442 36.41 -7.82 3.45
CA GLU A 442 35.98 -7.13 2.20
C GLU A 442 36.92 -7.42 1.01
N GLU A 443 38.09 -8.02 1.24
CA GLU A 443 39.03 -8.35 0.17
C GLU A 443 38.70 -9.71 -0.46
N VAL A 444 38.72 -9.75 -1.79
CA VAL A 444 38.46 -10.95 -2.59
C VAL A 444 39.76 -11.38 -3.28
N GLU A 445 40.28 -12.55 -2.92
CA GLU A 445 41.55 -13.09 -3.43
C GLU A 445 41.33 -14.40 -4.19
N GLU A 446 42.05 -14.61 -5.29
CA GLU A 446 42.00 -15.89 -6.03
C GLU A 446 42.90 -16.94 -5.34
N THR A 447 42.31 -18.09 -5.00
CA THR A 447 42.97 -19.20 -4.30
C THR A 447 42.72 -20.54 -4.99
N GLU A 448 43.34 -21.60 -4.49
CA GLU A 448 43.12 -22.97 -4.96
C GLU A 448 42.76 -23.91 -3.81
N ILE A 449 41.71 -24.72 -4.00
CA ILE A 449 41.34 -25.78 -3.07
C ILE A 449 42.04 -27.07 -3.49
N LYS A 450 42.85 -27.64 -2.59
CA LYS A 450 43.52 -28.92 -2.85
C LYS A 450 42.49 -30.03 -3.06
N GLY A 451 42.60 -30.72 -4.20
CA GLY A 451 41.67 -31.77 -4.62
C GLY A 451 40.63 -31.33 -5.67
N PHE A 452 40.43 -30.02 -5.86
CA PHE A 452 39.61 -29.47 -6.93
C PHE A 452 40.34 -29.53 -8.28
N VAL A 453 39.55 -29.61 -9.35
CA VAL A 453 40.01 -29.50 -10.74
C VAL A 453 39.72 -28.11 -11.26
N SER A 454 40.78 -27.36 -11.57
CA SER A 454 40.67 -25.99 -12.07
C SER A 454 40.69 -25.91 -13.60
N ASP A 455 41.19 -26.92 -14.31
CA ASP A 455 41.28 -26.99 -15.79
C ASP A 455 40.04 -27.57 -16.47
N ARG A 456 38.92 -27.64 -15.73
CA ARG A 456 37.62 -28.13 -16.21
C ARG A 456 36.48 -27.25 -15.72
N GLN A 457 35.38 -27.27 -16.46
CA GLN A 457 34.15 -26.59 -16.05
C GLN A 457 33.45 -27.39 -14.95
N THR A 458 33.18 -26.72 -13.83
CA THR A 458 32.35 -27.27 -12.75
C THR A 458 30.87 -27.09 -13.10
N PHE A 459 30.06 -28.15 -12.96
CA PHE A 459 28.60 -28.11 -13.11
C PHE A 459 27.88 -27.94 -11.77
N PHE A 460 28.47 -28.41 -10.68
CA PHE A 460 27.98 -28.20 -9.32
C PHE A 460 29.13 -28.34 -8.32
N THR A 461 29.13 -27.50 -7.29
CA THR A 461 29.97 -27.67 -6.10
C THR A 461 29.21 -27.22 -4.86
N GLY A 462 29.49 -27.82 -3.71
CA GLY A 462 28.79 -27.51 -2.47
C GLY A 462 29.40 -28.20 -1.25
N ASN A 463 29.03 -27.70 -0.07
CA ASN A 463 29.23 -28.39 1.20
C ASN A 463 28.23 -29.56 1.30
N VAL A 464 28.72 -30.75 1.64
CA VAL A 464 27.91 -31.97 1.79
C VAL A 464 28.12 -32.59 3.18
N CYS A 465 27.36 -33.63 3.50
CA CYS A 465 27.41 -34.30 4.79
C CYS A 465 28.84 -34.76 5.19
N HIS A 466 29.05 -34.91 6.50
CA HIS A 466 30.34 -35.29 7.12
C HIS A 466 31.49 -34.28 6.90
N ASN A 467 31.18 -32.98 6.76
CA ASN A 467 32.16 -31.90 6.55
C ASN A 467 33.04 -32.15 5.30
N GLN A 468 32.42 -32.56 4.21
CA GLN A 468 33.07 -32.82 2.93
C GLN A 468 32.63 -31.77 1.89
N LEU A 469 33.41 -31.64 0.82
CA LEU A 469 33.04 -30.85 -0.35
C LEU A 469 32.83 -31.78 -1.53
N ILE A 470 31.92 -31.42 -2.43
CA ILE A 470 31.71 -32.14 -3.67
C ILE A 470 32.00 -31.23 -4.86
N GLN A 471 32.66 -31.74 -5.89
CA GLN A 471 32.84 -31.07 -7.17
C GLN A 471 32.40 -32.00 -8.30
N VAL A 472 31.51 -31.52 -9.15
CA VAL A 472 31.02 -32.28 -10.32
C VAL A 472 31.49 -31.59 -11.59
N THR A 473 32.13 -32.35 -12.46
CA THR A 473 32.71 -31.89 -13.74
C THR A 473 32.24 -32.80 -14.88
N ASP A 474 32.66 -32.51 -16.12
CA ASP A 474 32.44 -33.37 -17.29
C ASP A 474 33.00 -34.80 -17.10
N GLU A 475 34.11 -34.95 -16.37
CA GLU A 475 34.75 -36.25 -16.10
C GLU A 475 33.97 -37.13 -15.12
N GLY A 476 33.23 -36.52 -14.18
CA GLY A 476 32.54 -37.23 -13.11
C GLY A 476 32.41 -36.43 -11.82
N VAL A 477 32.12 -37.14 -10.74
CA VAL A 477 31.87 -36.60 -9.40
C VAL A 477 33.10 -36.83 -8.52
N ARG A 478 33.58 -35.78 -7.84
CA ARG A 478 34.72 -35.82 -6.92
C ARG A 478 34.26 -35.41 -5.52
N LEU A 479 34.62 -36.21 -4.52
CA LEU A 479 34.38 -35.95 -3.12
C LEU A 479 35.70 -35.58 -2.45
N ILE A 480 35.78 -34.38 -1.90
CA ILE A 480 36.95 -33.83 -1.21
C ILE A 480 36.70 -33.91 0.30
N VAL A 481 37.60 -34.58 1.01
CA VAL A 481 37.55 -34.77 2.46
C VAL A 481 38.59 -33.90 3.15
N HIS A 482 38.29 -33.49 4.37
CA HIS A 482 39.26 -32.79 5.21
C HIS A 482 40.06 -33.81 6.04
N ARG A 483 41.36 -33.98 5.76
CA ARG A 483 42.29 -34.86 6.50
C ARG A 483 43.55 -34.09 6.90
N ASP A 484 44.01 -34.27 8.13
CA ASP A 484 45.24 -33.65 8.65
C ASP A 484 45.34 -32.11 8.47
N GLY A 485 44.21 -31.42 8.58
CA GLY A 485 44.15 -29.96 8.41
C GLY A 485 44.23 -29.48 6.97
N GLN A 486 44.11 -30.37 5.98
CA GLN A 486 44.10 -30.02 4.56
C GLN A 486 42.95 -30.73 3.82
N TRP A 487 42.42 -30.06 2.81
CA TRP A 487 41.49 -30.66 1.85
C TRP A 487 42.24 -31.60 0.91
N VAL A 488 41.75 -32.84 0.76
CA VAL A 488 42.32 -33.85 -0.12
C VAL A 488 41.23 -34.64 -0.83
N LEU A 489 41.52 -35.18 -2.00
CA LEU A 489 40.57 -36.03 -2.73
C LEU A 489 40.30 -37.32 -1.93
N GLY A 490 39.04 -37.54 -1.58
CA GLY A 490 38.58 -38.74 -0.86
C GLY A 490 38.12 -39.85 -1.81
N ALA A 491 37.17 -39.53 -2.69
CA ALA A 491 36.61 -40.46 -3.66
C ALA A 491 36.34 -39.79 -5.01
N CYS A 492 36.34 -40.57 -6.08
CA CYS A 492 35.89 -40.12 -7.39
C CYS A 492 34.98 -41.18 -8.03
N TRP A 493 33.86 -40.73 -8.58
CA TRP A 493 32.96 -41.54 -9.39
C TRP A 493 33.04 -41.09 -10.84
N ARG A 494 33.05 -42.06 -11.76
CA ARG A 494 33.03 -41.82 -13.21
C ARG A 494 32.01 -42.76 -13.83
N ALA A 495 31.29 -42.27 -14.84
CA ALA A 495 30.40 -43.11 -15.62
C ALA A 495 31.19 -44.10 -16.48
N GLY A 496 30.71 -45.33 -16.61
CA GLY A 496 31.30 -46.32 -17.52
C GLY A 496 31.04 -45.95 -18.98
N GLY A 497 32.09 -45.99 -19.82
CA GLY A 497 32.03 -45.59 -21.24
C GLY A 497 32.47 -44.14 -21.45
N ALA A 498 32.97 -43.78 -22.64
CA ALA A 498 33.58 -42.49 -22.95
C ALA A 498 32.59 -41.29 -23.00
N ARG A 499 31.51 -41.31 -22.21
CA ARG A 499 30.48 -40.27 -22.17
C ARG A 499 30.65 -39.42 -20.91
N SER A 500 30.62 -38.10 -21.09
CA SER A 500 30.73 -37.10 -20.02
C SER A 500 29.40 -36.88 -19.30
N VAL A 501 29.47 -36.40 -18.05
CA VAL A 501 28.29 -35.91 -17.32
C VAL A 501 27.67 -34.74 -18.08
N SER A 502 26.35 -34.73 -18.24
CA SER A 502 25.61 -33.66 -18.92
C SER A 502 24.89 -32.72 -17.96
N VAL A 503 24.22 -33.28 -16.95
CA VAL A 503 23.40 -32.54 -15.98
C VAL A 503 23.58 -33.17 -14.60
N VAL A 504 23.46 -32.38 -13.55
CA VAL A 504 23.56 -32.87 -12.17
C VAL A 504 22.53 -32.21 -11.27
N ALA A 505 21.95 -32.98 -10.35
CA ALA A 505 21.28 -32.48 -9.17
C ALA A 505 22.00 -33.02 -7.92
N CYS A 506 22.10 -32.22 -6.87
CA CYS A 506 22.79 -32.61 -5.64
C CYS A 506 22.06 -32.06 -4.42
N SER A 507 21.96 -32.90 -3.38
CA SER A 507 21.56 -32.51 -2.03
C SER A 507 22.75 -32.68 -1.09
N GLU A 508 22.56 -32.46 0.22
CA GLU A 508 23.61 -32.66 1.21
C GLU A 508 24.04 -34.14 1.34
N THR A 509 23.15 -35.09 0.99
CA THR A 509 23.37 -36.54 1.21
C THR A 509 23.38 -37.37 -0.08
N ARG A 510 22.87 -36.82 -1.19
CA ARG A 510 22.73 -37.54 -2.47
C ARG A 510 23.24 -36.69 -3.62
N VAL A 511 23.80 -37.34 -4.63
CA VAL A 511 24.17 -36.70 -5.90
C VAL A 511 23.68 -37.54 -7.07
N VAL A 512 23.05 -36.87 -8.03
CA VAL A 512 22.38 -37.47 -9.18
C VAL A 512 22.96 -36.92 -10.47
N PRO A 513 24.05 -37.50 -11.00
CA PRO A 513 24.54 -37.17 -12.32
C PRO A 513 23.76 -37.89 -13.43
N ALA A 514 23.45 -37.16 -14.50
CA ALA A 514 22.95 -37.70 -15.76
C ALA A 514 24.05 -37.76 -16.82
N VAL A 515 24.02 -38.82 -17.63
CA VAL A 515 24.92 -39.07 -18.76
C VAL A 515 24.05 -39.41 -19.98
N GLY A 516 23.67 -38.38 -20.73
CA GLY A 516 22.72 -38.50 -21.83
C GLY A 516 21.32 -38.87 -21.33
N ASN A 517 20.86 -40.09 -21.61
CA ASN A 517 19.57 -40.61 -21.17
C ASN A 517 19.64 -41.50 -19.91
N ARG A 518 20.81 -41.68 -19.29
CA ARG A 518 20.96 -42.48 -18.07
C ARG A 518 21.15 -41.59 -16.85
N ILE A 519 20.49 -41.94 -15.75
CA ILE A 519 20.54 -41.23 -14.47
C ILE A 519 21.11 -42.21 -13.43
N PHE A 520 22.10 -41.74 -12.67
CA PHE A 520 22.74 -42.50 -11.59
C PHE A 520 22.41 -41.83 -10.26
N LEU A 521 22.01 -42.60 -9.25
CA LEU A 521 21.84 -42.10 -7.88
C LEU A 521 23.01 -42.56 -7.01
N LEU A 522 23.78 -41.60 -6.51
CA LEU A 522 24.91 -41.85 -5.62
C LEU A 522 24.60 -41.36 -4.20
N ALA A 523 24.89 -42.21 -3.21
CA ALA A 523 24.95 -41.85 -1.80
C ALA A 523 26.27 -41.17 -1.48
N ILE A 524 26.21 -40.07 -0.75
CA ILE A 524 27.38 -39.40 -0.18
C ILE A 524 27.55 -39.95 1.24
N GLU A 525 28.63 -40.70 1.46
CA GLU A 525 29.04 -41.23 2.76
C GLU A 525 30.40 -40.63 3.17
N GLU A 526 30.90 -40.98 4.35
CA GLU A 526 32.18 -40.47 4.85
C GLU A 526 33.36 -40.98 3.98
N GLY A 527 33.84 -40.13 3.08
CA GLY A 527 34.94 -40.41 2.16
C GLY A 527 34.65 -41.44 1.06
N GLN A 528 33.37 -41.77 0.80
CA GLN A 528 32.97 -42.73 -0.23
C GLN A 528 31.73 -42.25 -1.00
N LEU A 529 31.63 -42.67 -2.26
CA LEU A 529 30.48 -42.43 -3.15
C LEU A 529 29.92 -43.79 -3.58
N ASN A 530 28.74 -44.16 -3.06
CA ASN A 530 28.13 -45.46 -3.32
C ASN A 530 26.99 -45.34 -4.33
N LEU A 531 27.04 -46.12 -5.41
CA LEU A 531 25.96 -46.20 -6.39
C LEU A 531 24.78 -47.00 -5.82
N ILE A 532 23.62 -46.36 -5.70
CA ILE A 532 22.39 -46.98 -5.20
C ILE A 532 21.59 -47.57 -6.36
N SER A 533 21.26 -46.75 -7.35
CA SER A 533 20.39 -47.12 -8.46
C SER A 533 20.79 -46.42 -9.76
N GLU A 534 20.45 -47.06 -10.88
CA GLU A 534 20.62 -46.54 -12.24
C GLU A 534 19.30 -46.72 -12.99
N VAL A 535 18.85 -45.70 -13.71
CA VAL A 535 17.68 -45.77 -14.58
C VAL A 535 18.02 -45.21 -15.96
N CYS A 536 17.49 -45.86 -17.00
CA CYS A 536 17.61 -45.40 -18.38
C CYS A 536 16.27 -44.79 -18.81
N MET A 537 16.30 -43.51 -19.16
CA MET A 537 15.17 -42.76 -19.69
C MET A 537 15.01 -43.05 -21.19
N GLU A 538 13.81 -42.77 -21.70
CA GLU A 538 13.49 -42.88 -23.13
C GLU A 538 14.30 -41.89 -23.96
N GLU A 539 14.46 -40.67 -23.46
CA GLU A 539 15.10 -39.55 -24.15
C GLU A 539 16.23 -38.94 -23.31
N GLU A 540 17.02 -38.06 -23.91
CA GLU A 540 18.08 -37.34 -23.19
C GLU A 540 17.52 -36.41 -22.10
N VAL A 541 18.27 -36.31 -21.01
CA VAL A 541 17.93 -35.49 -19.84
C VAL A 541 18.38 -34.04 -20.07
N ALA A 542 17.46 -33.10 -19.92
CA ALA A 542 17.69 -31.66 -20.10
C ALA A 542 18.02 -30.93 -18.79
N CYS A 543 17.27 -31.24 -17.74
CA CYS A 543 17.42 -30.65 -16.41
C CYS A 543 17.00 -31.65 -15.32
N LEU A 544 17.58 -31.50 -14.13
CA LEU A 544 17.33 -32.34 -12.96
C LEU A 544 17.24 -31.46 -11.72
N ASP A 545 16.40 -31.84 -10.75
CA ASP A 545 16.43 -31.25 -9.41
C ASP A 545 15.90 -32.21 -8.34
N LEU A 546 16.39 -32.04 -7.12
CA LEU A 546 16.02 -32.84 -5.95
C LEU A 546 15.12 -32.02 -5.01
N GLY A 547 13.92 -32.52 -4.76
CA GLY A 547 13.00 -31.92 -3.82
C GLY A 547 13.42 -32.07 -2.35
N PRO A 548 12.76 -31.34 -1.44
CA PRO A 548 12.97 -31.49 -0.01
C PRO A 548 12.47 -32.87 0.47
N GLY A 549 13.16 -33.48 1.44
CA GLY A 549 12.77 -34.79 1.99
C GLY A 549 13.91 -35.78 2.26
N GLY A 550 15.16 -35.41 1.98
CA GLY A 550 16.32 -36.25 2.27
C GLY A 550 16.29 -37.56 1.48
N ASP A 551 16.08 -38.68 2.18
CA ASP A 551 16.14 -40.02 1.59
C ASP A 551 14.89 -40.43 0.79
N GLU A 552 13.72 -39.87 1.12
CA GLU A 552 12.45 -40.10 0.39
C GLU A 552 12.11 -38.93 -0.55
N ALA A 553 13.11 -38.11 -0.91
CA ALA A 553 12.91 -36.97 -1.78
C ALA A 553 12.36 -37.36 -3.17
N LEU A 554 11.70 -36.40 -3.82
CA LEU A 554 11.27 -36.52 -5.21
C LEU A 554 12.38 -36.02 -6.12
N LEU A 555 12.64 -36.74 -7.22
CA LEU A 555 13.54 -36.30 -8.28
C LEU A 555 12.72 -35.83 -9.48
N GLY A 556 12.85 -34.55 -9.85
CA GLY A 556 12.27 -34.01 -11.06
C GLY A 556 13.20 -34.14 -12.25
N VAL A 557 12.70 -34.62 -13.38
CA VAL A 557 13.47 -34.86 -14.61
C VAL A 557 12.79 -34.21 -15.81
N GLY A 558 13.47 -33.27 -16.47
CA GLY A 558 13.05 -32.71 -17.76
C GLY A 558 13.70 -33.44 -18.93
N LEU A 559 12.93 -33.80 -19.95
CA LEU A 559 13.41 -34.52 -21.14
C LEU A 559 13.37 -33.66 -22.41
N TRP A 560 14.27 -33.92 -23.36
CA TRP A 560 14.38 -33.17 -24.63
C TRP A 560 13.22 -33.46 -25.60
N THR A 561 13.20 -34.64 -26.22
CA THR A 561 12.36 -34.95 -27.39
C THR A 561 10.87 -35.02 -27.08
N ASP A 562 10.50 -35.61 -25.95
CA ASP A 562 9.09 -35.73 -25.50
C ASP A 562 8.60 -34.48 -24.76
N ILE A 563 9.49 -33.49 -24.52
CA ILE A 563 9.25 -32.23 -23.81
C ILE A 563 8.35 -32.47 -22.59
N SER A 564 8.79 -33.39 -21.74
CA SER A 564 8.02 -33.88 -20.59
C SER A 564 8.79 -33.67 -19.30
N VAL A 565 8.04 -33.43 -18.22
CA VAL A 565 8.58 -33.47 -16.86
C VAL A 565 8.10 -34.75 -16.19
N ARG A 566 9.05 -35.53 -15.67
CA ARG A 566 8.79 -36.76 -14.93
C ARG A 566 9.20 -36.60 -13.48
N ILE A 567 8.37 -37.12 -12.58
CA ILE A 567 8.69 -37.20 -11.15
C ILE A 567 9.06 -38.64 -10.83
N LEU A 568 10.28 -38.85 -10.32
CA LEU A 568 10.78 -40.14 -9.88
C LEU A 568 10.87 -40.17 -8.35
N LYS A 569 10.59 -41.34 -7.75
CA LYS A 569 10.72 -41.54 -6.31
C LYS A 569 12.12 -42.04 -5.94
N LEU A 570 12.74 -41.46 -4.92
CA LEU A 570 13.96 -42.00 -4.32
C LEU A 570 13.61 -43.07 -3.26
N PRO A 571 14.44 -44.12 -3.10
CA PRO A 571 15.70 -44.44 -3.79
C PRO A 571 15.56 -45.26 -5.08
N ASP A 572 14.38 -45.84 -5.35
CA ASP A 572 14.17 -46.84 -6.41
C ASP A 572 14.12 -46.25 -7.84
N LEU A 573 14.06 -44.92 -7.96
CA LEU A 573 13.91 -44.17 -9.23
C LEU A 573 12.68 -44.61 -10.04
N THR A 574 11.62 -45.04 -9.37
CA THR A 574 10.36 -45.41 -10.04
C THR A 574 9.62 -44.17 -10.51
N PRO A 575 9.12 -44.12 -11.76
CA PRO A 575 8.33 -43.00 -12.24
C PRO A 575 6.95 -42.97 -11.56
N LEU A 576 6.64 -41.86 -10.90
CA LEU A 576 5.36 -41.60 -10.24
C LEU A 576 4.38 -40.88 -11.17
N HIS A 577 4.85 -39.79 -11.80
CA HIS A 577 4.01 -38.95 -12.66
C HIS A 577 4.79 -38.53 -13.91
N THR A 578 4.10 -38.38 -15.03
CA THR A 578 4.64 -37.85 -16.29
C THR A 578 3.69 -36.80 -16.83
N GLU A 579 4.18 -35.57 -16.95
CA GLU A 579 3.43 -34.44 -17.50
C GLU A 579 4.07 -33.99 -18.80
N LYS A 580 3.28 -33.95 -19.88
CA LYS A 580 3.74 -33.43 -21.17
C LYS A 580 3.56 -31.91 -21.23
N LEU A 581 4.66 -31.20 -21.42
CA LEU A 581 4.62 -29.76 -21.66
C LEU A 581 4.33 -29.55 -23.15
N SER A 582 3.34 -28.73 -23.44
CA SER A 582 2.93 -28.44 -24.82
C SER A 582 3.92 -27.46 -25.46
N GLY A 583 4.55 -27.84 -26.59
CA GLY A 583 5.44 -26.97 -27.37
C GLY A 583 6.50 -27.75 -28.13
N GLU A 584 7.46 -27.03 -28.74
CA GLU A 584 8.65 -27.59 -29.40
C GLU A 584 9.96 -27.27 -28.63
N ILE A 585 9.84 -26.55 -27.50
CA ILE A 585 10.97 -25.95 -26.79
C ILE A 585 11.28 -26.75 -25.53
N ILE A 586 12.54 -27.14 -25.37
CA ILE A 586 12.98 -28.02 -24.29
C ILE A 586 12.98 -27.32 -22.91
N PRO A 587 12.78 -28.08 -21.81
CA PRO A 587 13.08 -27.63 -20.45
C PRO A 587 14.56 -27.31 -20.27
N ARG A 588 14.87 -26.23 -19.55
CA ARG A 588 16.25 -25.79 -19.26
C ARG A 588 16.59 -25.77 -17.78
N SER A 589 15.62 -25.47 -16.92
CA SER A 589 15.82 -25.48 -15.47
C SER A 589 14.59 -26.06 -14.79
N LEU A 590 14.81 -26.84 -13.74
CA LEU A 590 13.76 -27.42 -12.91
C LEU A 590 14.10 -27.12 -11.45
N LEU A 591 13.08 -26.85 -10.63
CA LEU A 591 13.25 -26.63 -9.20
C LEU A 591 12.03 -27.15 -8.42
N ILE A 592 12.26 -27.96 -7.39
CA ILE A 592 11.23 -28.44 -6.46
C ILE A 592 11.46 -27.77 -5.10
N CYS A 593 10.48 -27.04 -4.60
CA CYS A 593 10.63 -26.24 -3.37
C CYS A 593 9.34 -26.18 -2.56
N VAL A 594 9.46 -25.91 -1.26
CA VAL A 594 8.29 -25.66 -0.39
C VAL A 594 8.22 -24.18 -0.06
N LEU A 595 7.07 -23.56 -0.36
CA LEU A 595 6.78 -22.15 -0.10
C LEU A 595 5.47 -22.07 0.70
N GLU A 596 5.47 -21.36 1.85
CA GLU A 596 4.31 -21.25 2.76
C GLU A 596 3.65 -22.62 3.10
N GLY A 597 4.46 -23.68 3.21
CA GLY A 597 3.99 -25.05 3.51
C GLY A 597 3.45 -25.84 2.32
N VAL A 598 3.41 -25.26 1.11
CA VAL A 598 2.98 -25.93 -0.13
C VAL A 598 4.18 -26.30 -0.99
N CYS A 599 4.23 -27.54 -1.50
CA CYS A 599 5.31 -28.02 -2.37
C CYS A 599 5.00 -27.68 -3.84
N TYR A 600 5.92 -26.97 -4.49
CA TYR A 600 5.82 -26.55 -5.88
C TYR A 600 6.91 -27.18 -6.73
N LEU A 601 6.58 -27.46 -8.00
CA LEU A 601 7.51 -27.81 -9.06
C LEU A 601 7.50 -26.68 -10.08
N LEU A 602 8.67 -26.12 -10.36
CA LEU A 602 8.88 -25.06 -11.33
C LEU A 602 9.73 -25.62 -12.49
N CYS A 603 9.27 -25.41 -13.71
CA CYS A 603 9.96 -25.85 -14.92
C CYS A 603 10.06 -24.69 -15.91
N ALA A 604 11.28 -24.19 -16.10
CA ALA A 604 11.59 -23.15 -17.08
C ALA A 604 11.99 -23.75 -18.43
N LEU A 605 11.49 -23.17 -19.51
CA LEU A 605 11.76 -23.53 -20.90
C LEU A 605 12.82 -22.62 -21.53
N GLY A 606 13.28 -23.00 -22.72
CA GLY A 606 14.30 -22.26 -23.48
C GLY A 606 13.87 -20.90 -24.06
N ASP A 607 12.57 -20.61 -24.12
CA ASP A 607 11.99 -19.37 -24.63
C ASP A 607 11.67 -18.34 -23.54
N GLY A 608 12.06 -18.61 -22.29
CA GLY A 608 11.72 -17.80 -21.13
C GLY A 608 10.29 -18.02 -20.60
N SER A 609 9.53 -18.97 -21.17
CA SER A 609 8.31 -19.48 -20.55
C SER A 609 8.63 -20.37 -19.34
N MET A 610 7.78 -20.34 -18.32
CA MET A 610 7.88 -21.19 -17.15
C MET A 610 6.52 -21.81 -16.81
N PHE A 611 6.52 -23.09 -16.47
CA PHE A 611 5.38 -23.78 -15.89
C PHE A 611 5.59 -23.99 -14.40
N TYR A 612 4.50 -23.92 -13.64
CA TYR A 612 4.51 -24.32 -12.24
C TYR A 612 3.31 -25.20 -11.88
N PHE A 613 3.55 -26.09 -10.91
CA PHE A 613 2.60 -27.10 -10.46
C PHE A 613 2.66 -27.22 -8.94
N ILE A 614 1.54 -27.63 -8.33
CA ILE A 614 1.52 -28.09 -6.94
C ILE A 614 1.80 -29.59 -6.95
N VAL A 615 2.80 -30.00 -6.17
CA VAL A 615 3.24 -31.39 -6.04
C VAL A 615 2.73 -31.97 -4.74
N ASP A 616 2.02 -33.09 -4.80
CA ASP A 616 1.78 -33.89 -3.61
C ASP A 616 3.05 -34.71 -3.29
N GLN A 617 3.62 -34.50 -2.10
CA GLN A 617 4.85 -35.14 -1.66
C GLN A 617 4.73 -36.67 -1.56
N TYR A 618 3.52 -37.20 -1.32
CA TYR A 618 3.32 -38.64 -1.16
C TYR A 618 3.04 -39.36 -2.47
N THR A 619 2.14 -38.79 -3.29
CA THR A 619 1.74 -39.42 -4.57
C THR A 619 2.61 -38.99 -5.74
N GLY A 620 3.32 -37.87 -5.64
CA GLY A 620 4.07 -37.28 -6.75
C GLY A 620 3.19 -36.68 -7.85
N ALA A 621 1.87 -36.59 -7.64
CA ALA A 621 0.94 -36.07 -8.63
C ALA A 621 1.12 -34.56 -8.82
N LEU A 622 1.15 -34.12 -10.07
CA LEU A 622 1.20 -32.71 -10.43
C LEU A 622 -0.21 -32.17 -10.64
N THR A 623 -0.58 -31.15 -9.87
CA THR A 623 -1.89 -30.49 -9.93
C THR A 623 -1.73 -29.00 -10.18
N ASN A 624 -2.82 -28.34 -10.60
CA ASN A 624 -2.88 -26.89 -10.78
C ASN A 624 -1.81 -26.32 -11.74
N ARG A 625 -1.73 -26.91 -12.95
CA ARG A 625 -0.82 -26.48 -14.02
C ARG A 625 -1.09 -25.02 -14.41
N LYS A 626 -0.08 -24.16 -14.24
CA LYS A 626 -0.10 -22.76 -14.68
C LYS A 626 1.15 -22.43 -15.51
N LYS A 627 1.02 -21.50 -16.46
CA LYS A 627 2.09 -21.02 -17.35
C LYS A 627 2.28 -19.53 -17.13
N VAL A 628 3.54 -19.06 -17.10
CA VAL A 628 3.91 -17.65 -17.03
C VAL A 628 5.11 -17.43 -17.96
N THR A 629 5.22 -16.24 -18.57
CA THR A 629 6.39 -15.87 -19.38
C THR A 629 7.21 -14.82 -18.63
N LEU A 630 8.48 -15.12 -18.33
CA LEU A 630 9.35 -14.24 -17.54
C LEU A 630 10.26 -13.40 -18.45
N GLY A 631 10.80 -14.00 -19.50
CA GLY A 631 11.75 -13.37 -20.41
C GLY A 631 11.69 -13.97 -21.81
N THR A 632 12.71 -13.69 -22.62
CA THR A 632 12.90 -14.33 -23.94
C THR A 632 14.06 -15.32 -23.95
N GLN A 633 14.94 -15.22 -22.95
CA GLN A 633 16.10 -16.08 -22.79
C GLN A 633 15.82 -17.27 -21.84
N PRO A 634 16.58 -18.37 -21.96
CA PRO A 634 16.43 -19.53 -21.10
C PRO A 634 16.67 -19.18 -19.63
N THR A 635 15.68 -19.44 -18.79
CA THR A 635 15.72 -19.06 -17.38
C THR A 635 16.39 -20.13 -16.51
N VAL A 636 17.32 -19.72 -15.64
CA VAL A 636 17.91 -20.58 -14.58
C VAL A 636 17.27 -20.27 -13.23
N LEU A 637 16.76 -21.29 -12.55
CA LEU A 637 16.09 -21.15 -11.26
C LEU A 637 17.04 -21.48 -10.11
N ARG A 638 17.10 -20.60 -9.10
CA ARG A 638 17.88 -20.80 -7.88
C ARG A 638 17.07 -20.44 -6.64
N SER A 639 17.02 -21.34 -5.66
CA SER A 639 16.45 -21.02 -4.35
C SER A 639 17.43 -20.19 -3.53
N PHE A 640 16.91 -19.25 -2.76
CA PHE A 640 17.66 -18.49 -1.78
C PHE A 640 16.77 -18.16 -0.58
N ARG A 641 17.39 -17.89 0.56
CA ARG A 641 16.69 -17.48 1.77
C ARG A 641 16.90 -15.99 1.96
N SER A 642 15.82 -15.25 2.19
CA SER A 642 15.86 -13.86 2.64
C SER A 642 15.10 -13.79 3.96
N LEU A 643 15.73 -13.27 5.01
CA LEU A 643 15.18 -13.29 6.37
C LEU A 643 14.79 -14.73 6.78
N SER A 644 13.51 -14.96 7.08
CA SER A 644 12.95 -16.24 7.48
C SER A 644 12.28 -17.01 6.35
N THR A 645 12.17 -16.44 5.14
CA THR A 645 11.43 -17.03 4.01
C THR A 645 12.36 -17.55 2.91
N THR A 646 11.95 -18.67 2.31
CA THR A 646 12.61 -19.21 1.11
C THR A 646 11.96 -18.60 -0.11
N ASN A 647 12.76 -18.07 -1.02
CA ASN A 647 12.33 -17.43 -2.27
C ASN A 647 13.17 -18.00 -3.42
N ILE A 648 12.78 -17.68 -4.65
CA ILE A 648 13.39 -18.25 -5.84
C ILE A 648 13.77 -17.13 -6.78
N PHE A 649 14.99 -17.18 -7.29
CA PHE A 649 15.50 -16.23 -8.26
C PHE A 649 15.52 -16.90 -9.63
N ALA A 650 14.82 -16.28 -10.58
CA ALA A 650 14.79 -16.63 -11.98
C ALA A 650 15.79 -15.74 -12.72
N CYS A 651 16.93 -16.32 -13.08
CA CYS A 651 18.00 -15.67 -13.84
C CYS A 651 17.63 -15.69 -15.33
N SER A 652 17.49 -14.53 -15.96
CA SER A 652 17.15 -14.38 -17.39
C SER A 652 17.50 -12.96 -17.86
N ASP A 653 17.12 -12.62 -19.10
CA ASP A 653 17.13 -11.25 -19.66
C ASP A 653 16.13 -10.32 -18.94
N ARG A 654 15.22 -10.90 -18.17
CA ARG A 654 14.35 -10.21 -17.22
C ARG A 654 14.44 -10.95 -15.89
N PRO A 655 15.37 -10.58 -15.00
CA PRO A 655 15.52 -11.27 -13.73
C PRO A 655 14.27 -11.08 -12.87
N THR A 656 13.77 -12.17 -12.29
CA THR A 656 12.52 -12.17 -11.52
C THR A 656 12.70 -12.93 -10.21
N VAL A 657 12.19 -12.39 -9.11
CA VAL A 657 12.05 -13.10 -7.85
C VAL A 657 10.64 -13.68 -7.75
N ILE A 658 10.57 -14.96 -7.45
CA ILE A 658 9.35 -15.74 -7.26
C ILE A 658 9.24 -16.05 -5.78
N PHE A 659 8.12 -15.65 -5.18
CA PHE A 659 7.82 -15.89 -3.78
C PHE A 659 6.33 -16.22 -3.61
N SER A 660 5.96 -16.76 -2.45
CA SER A 660 4.55 -17.01 -2.13
C SER A 660 4.05 -15.91 -1.19
N SER A 661 2.88 -15.36 -1.50
CA SER A 661 2.15 -14.43 -0.64
C SER A 661 0.68 -14.84 -0.64
N ASN A 662 0.09 -15.05 0.53
CA ASN A 662 -1.29 -15.53 0.67
C ASN A 662 -1.55 -16.86 -0.07
N HIS A 663 -0.59 -17.80 -0.02
CA HIS A 663 -0.62 -19.09 -0.72
C HIS A 663 -0.71 -18.97 -2.26
N LYS A 664 -0.30 -17.84 -2.82
CA LYS A 664 -0.22 -17.58 -4.26
C LYS A 664 1.21 -17.19 -4.65
N LEU A 665 1.71 -17.76 -5.75
CA LEU A 665 3.00 -17.35 -6.32
C LEU A 665 2.90 -15.94 -6.93
N VAL A 666 3.82 -15.09 -6.53
CA VAL A 666 4.00 -13.72 -7.01
C VAL A 666 5.34 -13.62 -7.73
N PHE A 667 5.34 -12.88 -8.84
CA PHE A 667 6.49 -12.67 -9.71
C PHE A 667 6.84 -11.18 -9.66
N SER A 668 8.01 -10.84 -9.14
CA SER A 668 8.48 -9.45 -9.09
C SER A 668 9.80 -9.31 -9.82
N ASN A 669 9.87 -8.37 -10.77
CA ASN A 669 11.07 -8.14 -11.55
C ASN A 669 12.15 -7.51 -10.66
N VAL A 670 13.40 -7.87 -10.92
CA VAL A 670 14.56 -7.23 -10.29
C VAL A 670 15.05 -6.12 -11.21
N ASN A 671 15.43 -4.97 -10.63
CA ASN A 671 15.88 -3.80 -11.37
C ASN A 671 17.33 -3.96 -11.87
N LEU A 672 17.57 -5.02 -12.63
CA LEU A 672 18.82 -5.35 -13.30
C LEU A 672 18.51 -5.75 -14.74
N LYS A 673 19.42 -5.42 -15.67
CA LYS A 673 19.22 -5.68 -17.10
C LYS A 673 19.20 -7.15 -17.44
N GLU A 674 20.10 -7.92 -16.84
CA GLU A 674 20.28 -9.34 -17.11
C GLU A 674 21.01 -9.96 -15.92
N VAL A 675 20.62 -11.18 -15.55
CA VAL A 675 21.37 -12.02 -14.62
C VAL A 675 21.47 -13.40 -15.23
N THR A 676 22.68 -13.89 -15.43
CA THR A 676 22.92 -15.22 -16.01
C THR A 676 22.90 -16.29 -14.93
N HIS A 677 23.56 -16.02 -13.80
CA HIS A 677 23.70 -16.94 -12.67
C HIS A 677 23.62 -16.19 -11.35
N MET A 678 23.13 -16.88 -10.32
CA MET A 678 22.94 -16.33 -8.98
C MET A 678 23.31 -17.37 -7.95
N CYS A 679 23.90 -16.95 -6.83
CA CYS A 679 24.00 -17.78 -5.63
C CYS A 679 23.78 -16.95 -4.36
N SER A 680 23.29 -17.62 -3.31
CA SER A 680 23.23 -17.03 -1.97
C SER A 680 24.63 -16.97 -1.36
N LEU A 681 24.96 -15.85 -0.72
CA LEU A 681 26.25 -15.59 -0.09
C LEU A 681 26.03 -15.00 1.30
N ASN A 682 26.27 -15.79 2.34
CA ASN A 682 26.28 -15.31 3.72
C ASN A 682 27.71 -15.30 4.25
N ALA A 683 28.47 -14.26 3.92
CA ALA A 683 29.86 -14.09 4.37
C ALA A 683 29.93 -13.12 5.55
N GLN A 684 31.03 -13.13 6.31
CA GLN A 684 31.17 -12.25 7.47
C GLN A 684 31.13 -10.75 7.10
N ALA A 685 31.73 -10.37 5.97
CA ALA A 685 31.68 -9.00 5.44
C ALA A 685 30.39 -8.70 4.66
N TYR A 686 29.76 -9.75 4.11
CA TYR A 686 28.56 -9.67 3.29
C TYR A 686 27.47 -10.58 3.88
N PRO A 687 26.87 -10.20 5.03
CA PRO A 687 25.83 -10.99 5.67
C PRO A 687 24.56 -11.00 4.80
N ASP A 688 23.87 -12.15 4.75
CA ASP A 688 22.59 -12.33 4.04
C ASP A 688 22.53 -11.71 2.63
N SER A 689 23.65 -11.81 1.90
CA SER A 689 23.84 -11.20 0.58
C SER A 689 23.64 -12.19 -0.56
N LEU A 690 23.58 -11.68 -1.78
CA LEU A 690 23.50 -12.44 -3.02
C LEU A 690 24.71 -12.10 -3.89
N ALA A 691 25.27 -13.10 -4.54
CA ALA A 691 26.19 -12.90 -5.65
C ALA A 691 25.43 -13.09 -6.96
N LEU A 692 25.56 -12.14 -7.87
CA LEU A 692 24.87 -12.08 -9.17
C LEU A 692 25.92 -11.96 -10.26
N ALA A 693 25.85 -12.84 -11.26
CA ALA A 693 26.74 -12.80 -12.41
C ALA A 693 26.00 -12.31 -13.66
N THR A 694 26.56 -11.31 -14.32
CA THR A 694 26.19 -10.90 -15.68
C THR A 694 27.16 -11.52 -16.68
N ASP A 695 27.01 -11.21 -17.97
CA ASP A 695 28.01 -11.61 -18.98
C ASP A 695 29.40 -10.99 -18.74
N SER A 696 29.45 -9.87 -18.01
CA SER A 696 30.67 -9.07 -17.83
C SER A 696 31.17 -8.90 -16.40
N THR A 697 30.30 -8.99 -15.40
CA THR A 697 30.60 -8.62 -14.01
C THR A 697 29.97 -9.58 -13.01
N VAL A 698 30.58 -9.70 -11.83
CA VAL A 698 30.00 -10.31 -10.64
C VAL A 698 29.72 -9.21 -9.63
N THR A 699 28.47 -9.07 -9.25
CA THR A 699 28.00 -8.10 -8.27
C THR A 699 27.60 -8.83 -6.99
N ILE A 700 28.07 -8.36 -5.85
CA ILE A 700 27.67 -8.82 -4.51
C ILE A 700 26.83 -7.73 -3.87
N GLY A 701 25.65 -8.08 -3.38
CA GLY A 701 24.76 -7.11 -2.76
C GLY A 701 23.61 -7.74 -2.00
N THR A 702 22.97 -6.96 -1.15
CA THR A 702 21.75 -7.36 -0.45
C THR A 702 20.53 -7.09 -1.33
N ILE A 703 19.52 -7.93 -1.19
CA ILE A 703 18.23 -7.74 -1.86
C ILE A 703 17.34 -6.83 -1.01
N ASP A 704 16.63 -5.90 -1.65
CA ASP A 704 15.58 -5.13 -0.99
C ASP A 704 14.43 -6.05 -0.55
N GLU A 705 13.49 -5.51 0.23
CA GLU A 705 12.30 -6.26 0.63
C GLU A 705 11.52 -6.75 -0.61
N ILE A 706 11.16 -8.03 -0.61
CA ILE A 706 10.56 -8.70 -1.76
C ILE A 706 9.08 -8.29 -1.88
N GLN A 707 8.83 -7.27 -2.71
CA GLN A 707 7.50 -6.72 -2.99
C GLN A 707 7.33 -6.44 -4.50
N LYS A 708 6.10 -6.25 -5.00
CA LYS A 708 5.85 -5.85 -6.41
C LYS A 708 6.35 -4.42 -6.66
N LEU A 709 6.02 -3.51 -5.75
CA LEU A 709 6.48 -2.13 -5.77
C LEU A 709 7.41 -1.90 -4.58
N HIS A 710 8.64 -1.46 -4.84
CA HIS A 710 9.54 -1.06 -3.78
C HIS A 710 9.24 0.39 -3.36
N ILE A 711 9.01 0.61 -2.06
CA ILE A 711 8.66 1.91 -1.50
C ILE A 711 9.76 2.36 -0.53
N ARG A 712 10.61 3.29 -1.00
CA ARG A 712 11.59 3.95 -0.13
C ARG A 712 10.97 5.14 0.58
N THR A 713 11.16 5.21 1.90
CA THR A 713 10.62 6.29 2.74
C THR A 713 11.70 7.29 3.10
N VAL A 714 11.40 8.58 2.94
CA VAL A 714 12.23 9.70 3.40
C VAL A 714 11.43 10.52 4.43
N PRO A 715 11.70 10.37 5.74
CA PRO A 715 10.95 11.08 6.76
C PRO A 715 11.27 12.59 6.77
N LEU A 716 10.24 13.43 6.78
CA LEU A 716 10.39 14.89 6.91
C LEU A 716 10.05 15.40 8.31
N ASN A 717 9.22 14.66 9.05
CA ASN A 717 8.67 15.04 10.36
C ASN A 717 7.84 16.35 10.35
N GLU A 718 7.42 16.79 9.17
CA GLU A 718 6.53 17.92 8.91
C GLU A 718 5.71 17.63 7.63
N SER A 719 4.57 18.29 7.46
CA SER A 719 3.59 17.93 6.41
C SER A 719 4.05 18.39 5.03
N PRO A 720 4.33 17.50 4.06
CA PRO A 720 4.57 17.91 2.68
C PRO A 720 3.25 18.26 1.97
N ARG A 721 3.29 19.27 1.09
CA ARG A 721 2.10 19.80 0.39
C ARG A 721 2.20 19.73 -1.13
N ARG A 722 3.34 20.11 -1.69
CA ARG A 722 3.58 20.15 -3.15
C ARG A 722 5.00 19.73 -3.49
N ILE A 723 5.19 19.11 -4.64
CA ILE A 723 6.50 18.67 -5.13
C ILE A 723 6.70 19.08 -6.59
N ALA A 724 7.88 19.56 -6.93
CA ALA A 724 8.30 19.83 -8.30
C ALA A 724 9.74 19.36 -8.53
N TYR A 725 9.95 18.62 -9.63
CA TYR A 725 11.28 18.20 -10.05
C TYR A 725 11.90 19.24 -10.99
N GLN A 726 13.18 19.53 -10.80
CA GLN A 726 13.96 20.37 -11.71
C GLN A 726 15.14 19.59 -12.26
N GLU A 727 14.99 19.09 -13.50
CA GLU A 727 15.99 18.24 -14.12
C GLU A 727 17.34 18.95 -14.32
N ALA A 728 17.32 20.24 -14.66
CA ALA A 728 18.53 21.03 -14.92
C ALA A 728 19.48 21.11 -13.69
N THR A 729 18.91 21.20 -12.50
CA THR A 729 19.66 21.29 -11.23
C THR A 729 19.71 19.98 -10.48
N LYS A 730 19.04 18.93 -10.99
CA LYS A 730 18.95 17.61 -10.33
C LYS A 730 18.42 17.70 -8.90
N SER A 731 17.43 18.56 -8.68
CA SER A 731 16.87 18.81 -7.35
C SER A 731 15.34 18.73 -7.33
N PHE A 732 14.79 18.42 -6.16
CA PHE A 732 13.37 18.52 -5.87
C PHE A 732 13.09 19.78 -5.06
N GLY A 733 12.11 20.56 -5.50
CA GLY A 733 11.50 21.61 -4.70
C GLY A 733 10.27 21.06 -3.99
N ILE A 734 10.13 21.30 -2.69
CA ILE A 734 9.05 20.74 -1.87
C ILE A 734 8.49 21.82 -0.94
N ILE A 735 7.18 22.03 -0.98
CA ILE A 735 6.50 22.87 0.01
C ILE A 735 6.16 22.01 1.22
N THR A 736 6.57 22.45 2.41
CA THR A 736 6.24 21.81 3.69
C THR A 736 5.56 22.76 4.65
N MET A 737 4.81 22.19 5.60
CA MET A 737 4.17 22.91 6.71
C MET A 737 4.53 22.23 8.03
N ARG A 738 5.07 23.02 8.97
CA ARG A 738 5.25 22.63 10.37
C ARG A 738 4.34 23.44 11.28
N VAL A 739 4.06 22.90 12.46
CA VAL A 739 3.28 23.56 13.50
C VAL A 739 4.21 23.95 14.65
N ASP A 740 4.31 25.25 14.91
CA ASP A 740 5.07 25.81 16.03
C ASP A 740 4.09 26.31 17.11
N LYS A 741 4.46 26.23 18.39
CA LYS A 741 3.65 26.74 19.50
C LYS A 741 4.13 28.12 19.92
N VAL A 742 3.20 29.06 20.00
CA VAL A 742 3.50 30.40 20.50
C VAL A 742 3.28 30.44 22.01
N GLU A 743 4.35 30.67 22.76
CA GLU A 743 4.27 30.92 24.20
C GLU A 743 4.36 32.43 24.48
N TRP A 744 3.42 32.94 25.27
CA TRP A 744 3.45 34.32 25.75
C TRP A 744 4.20 34.39 27.08
N SER A 745 5.43 34.89 27.04
CA SER A 745 6.19 35.18 28.26
C SER A 745 5.79 36.54 28.84
N SER A 746 5.61 36.62 30.16
CA SER A 746 5.30 37.86 30.87
C SER A 746 6.50 38.82 30.85
N GLY A 747 6.59 39.64 29.80
CA GLY A 747 7.52 40.77 29.71
C GLY A 747 8.49 40.79 28.52
N ALA A 748 8.58 39.72 27.71
CA ALA A 748 9.55 39.63 26.60
C ALA A 748 8.93 39.40 25.19
N GLY A 749 7.61 39.56 25.06
CA GLY A 749 6.91 39.29 23.79
C GLY A 749 6.61 37.80 23.58
N SER A 750 6.05 37.48 22.41
CA SER A 750 5.70 36.11 22.00
C SER A 750 6.90 35.43 21.33
N THR A 751 7.25 34.23 21.76
CA THR A 751 8.26 33.39 21.09
C THR A 751 7.60 32.15 20.50
N ALA A 752 7.71 31.96 19.19
CA ALA A 752 7.32 30.72 18.54
C ALA A 752 8.42 29.68 18.77
N VAL A 753 8.08 28.59 19.44
CA VAL A 753 8.99 27.47 19.69
C VAL A 753 8.53 26.30 18.84
N SER A 754 9.46 25.73 18.07
CA SER A 754 9.13 24.55 17.29
C SER A 754 8.88 23.35 18.19
N VAL A 755 7.81 22.61 17.89
CA VAL A 755 7.37 21.48 18.72
C VAL A 755 8.35 20.30 18.61
N ARG A 756 9.07 20.18 17.49
CA ARG A 756 10.02 19.09 17.21
C ARG A 756 11.05 19.50 16.16
N GLY A 757 12.18 18.78 16.10
CA GLY A 757 13.08 18.83 14.96
C GLY A 757 12.41 18.24 13.71
N SER A 758 12.62 18.89 12.56
CA SER A 758 12.00 18.58 11.27
C SER A 758 12.95 18.89 10.11
N ALA A 759 12.58 18.51 8.90
CA ALA A 759 13.37 18.77 7.69
C ALA A 759 13.72 20.25 7.52
N SER A 760 12.76 21.16 7.73
CA SER A 760 13.03 22.61 7.63
C SER A 760 13.98 23.15 8.70
N THR A 761 14.00 22.57 9.90
CA THR A 761 14.84 23.02 11.02
C THR A 761 16.22 22.38 11.05
N SER A 762 16.42 21.28 10.30
CA SER A 762 17.69 20.54 10.20
C SER A 762 18.43 20.73 8.88
N ALA A 763 17.93 21.60 8.00
CA ALA A 763 18.52 21.87 6.70
C ALA A 763 19.95 22.43 6.79
N ALA A 764 20.80 22.06 5.84
CA ALA A 764 22.20 22.51 5.79
C ALA A 764 22.33 24.04 5.70
N ASN A 765 21.49 24.65 4.87
CA ASN A 765 21.36 26.09 4.73
C ASN A 765 19.92 26.52 4.99
N SER A 766 19.74 27.64 5.70
CA SER A 766 18.42 28.24 5.91
C SER A 766 18.40 29.70 5.50
N SER A 767 17.25 30.13 5.01
CA SER A 767 16.94 31.53 4.68
C SER A 767 15.50 31.83 5.08
N GLY A 768 15.18 33.08 5.37
CA GLY A 768 13.82 33.46 5.72
C GLY A 768 13.43 34.77 5.07
N ALA A 769 12.14 34.92 4.76
CA ALA A 769 11.58 36.22 4.44
C ALA A 769 11.76 37.18 5.65
N PRO A 770 12.04 38.48 5.42
CA PRO A 770 12.09 39.45 6.51
C PRO A 770 10.73 39.50 7.23
N LEU A 771 10.75 39.61 8.57
CA LEU A 771 9.56 39.91 9.36
C LEU A 771 8.93 41.19 8.82
N ALA A 772 7.68 41.11 8.34
CA ALA A 772 7.00 42.22 7.67
C ALA A 772 6.97 43.51 8.52
N HIS A 773 6.88 44.65 7.84
CA HIS A 773 6.85 46.01 8.40
C HIS A 773 5.84 46.23 9.56
N PRO A 774 6.08 47.21 10.46
CA PRO A 774 5.35 47.40 11.74
C PRO A 774 3.86 47.75 11.65
N LYS A 775 3.24 47.76 10.46
CA LYS A 775 1.79 47.97 10.31
C LYS A 775 0.99 46.71 10.66
N HIS A 776 1.65 45.56 10.72
CA HIS A 776 1.14 44.33 11.32
C HIS A 776 1.93 44.05 12.60
N ALA A 777 1.63 44.82 13.65
CA ALA A 777 2.21 44.61 14.98
C ALA A 777 1.95 43.15 15.43
N PRO A 778 2.82 42.57 16.28
CA PRO A 778 2.49 41.32 16.96
C PRO A 778 1.17 41.54 17.69
N LEU A 779 0.23 40.60 17.53
CA LEU A 779 -1.07 40.63 18.20
C LEU A 779 -0.89 41.12 19.65
N ALA A 780 -1.36 42.33 19.95
CA ALA A 780 -1.63 42.69 21.34
C ALA A 780 -2.60 41.62 21.85
N GLN A 781 -2.31 41.00 23.00
CA GLN A 781 -3.10 39.91 23.56
C GLN A 781 -4.60 40.20 23.39
N PRO A 782 -5.32 39.47 22.52
CA PRO A 782 -6.77 39.50 22.53
C PRO A 782 -7.20 39.04 23.93
N LYS A 783 -8.08 39.79 24.60
CA LYS A 783 -8.46 39.60 26.01
C LYS A 783 -9.02 38.22 26.38
N HIS A 784 -9.14 37.29 25.42
CA HIS A 784 -9.82 36.00 25.57
C HIS A 784 -9.17 34.81 24.80
N MET A 785 -7.90 34.85 24.39
CA MET A 785 -7.26 33.67 23.77
C MET A 785 -6.52 32.77 24.77
N PRO A 786 -6.44 31.44 24.51
CA PRO A 786 -5.72 30.47 25.32
C PRO A 786 -4.23 30.79 25.42
N THR A 787 -3.56 30.24 26.44
CA THR A 787 -2.15 30.48 26.78
C THR A 787 -1.13 30.06 25.71
N ALA A 788 -1.54 29.24 24.73
CA ALA A 788 -0.74 28.84 23.59
C ALA A 788 -1.64 28.68 22.35
N VAL A 789 -1.13 29.11 21.19
CA VAL A 789 -1.81 28.98 19.88
C VAL A 789 -0.87 28.25 18.94
N ASP A 790 -1.41 27.29 18.20
CA ASP A 790 -0.69 26.57 17.15
C ASP A 790 -0.58 27.47 15.92
N LEU A 791 0.66 27.69 15.45
CA LEU A 791 0.96 28.51 14.27
C LEU A 791 1.53 27.63 13.17
N GLU A 792 0.89 27.63 12.01
CA GLU A 792 1.41 26.96 10.80
C GLU A 792 2.50 27.81 10.16
N ILE A 793 3.66 27.19 9.91
CA ILE A 793 4.79 27.81 9.20
C ILE A 793 5.10 27.00 7.95
N TYR A 794 5.02 27.67 6.80
CA TYR A 794 5.31 27.09 5.49
C TYR A 794 6.76 27.34 5.08
N ASN A 795 7.37 26.33 4.46
CA ASN A 795 8.75 26.39 3.97
C ASN A 795 8.83 25.82 2.54
N LEU A 796 9.80 26.31 1.77
CA LEU A 796 10.25 25.70 0.52
C LEU A 796 11.58 24.99 0.79
N LEU A 797 11.58 23.67 0.67
CA LEU A 797 12.76 22.82 0.80
C LEU A 797 13.33 22.49 -0.58
N ILE A 798 14.65 22.49 -0.71
CA ILE A 798 15.38 21.96 -1.85
C ILE A 798 16.08 20.69 -1.42
N LEU A 799 15.76 19.57 -2.07
CA LEU A 799 16.35 18.27 -1.81
C LEU A 799 17.17 17.80 -3.01
N ASP A 800 18.26 17.08 -2.74
CA ASP A 800 19.02 16.37 -3.76
C ASP A 800 18.22 15.17 -4.30
N HIS A 801 18.30 14.91 -5.60
CA HIS A 801 17.51 13.85 -6.23
C HIS A 801 18.00 12.41 -6.00
N HIS A 802 19.25 12.22 -5.57
CA HIS A 802 19.82 10.88 -5.32
C HIS A 802 19.75 10.52 -3.84
N THR A 803 20.26 11.42 -3.00
CA THR A 803 20.38 11.22 -1.54
C THR A 803 19.09 11.56 -0.80
N PHE A 804 18.27 12.47 -1.34
CA PHE A 804 17.12 13.08 -0.67
C PHE A 804 17.49 13.89 0.59
N GLU A 805 18.75 14.31 0.72
CA GLU A 805 19.16 15.22 1.77
C GLU A 805 18.62 16.64 1.54
N VAL A 806 18.29 17.34 2.63
CA VAL A 806 17.76 18.71 2.59
C VAL A 806 18.91 19.70 2.41
N LEU A 807 19.11 20.15 1.17
CA LEU A 807 20.17 21.08 0.79
C LEU A 807 19.90 22.49 1.32
N HIS A 808 18.66 22.97 1.23
CA HIS A 808 18.29 24.33 1.63
C HIS A 808 16.83 24.40 2.09
N ALA A 809 16.57 25.20 3.12
CA ALA A 809 15.22 25.53 3.59
C ALA A 809 14.97 27.05 3.52
N HIS A 810 13.92 27.45 2.83
CA HIS A 810 13.45 28.84 2.80
C HIS A 810 12.13 28.97 3.56
N GLN A 811 12.14 29.70 4.66
CA GLN A 811 10.97 29.97 5.49
C GLN A 811 10.19 31.19 4.96
N LEU A 812 8.88 31.03 4.78
CA LEU A 812 7.98 32.10 4.33
C LEU A 812 7.54 33.03 5.47
N MET A 813 6.76 34.06 5.15
CA MET A 813 6.27 35.02 6.14
C MET A 813 5.31 34.38 7.14
N ALA A 814 5.15 34.99 8.32
CA ALA A 814 4.15 34.56 9.29
C ALA A 814 2.74 34.70 8.70
N SER A 815 1.89 33.70 8.93
CA SER A 815 0.54 33.60 8.34
C SER A 815 0.49 33.53 6.81
N GLU A 816 1.62 33.24 6.14
CA GLU A 816 1.69 33.00 4.70
C GLU A 816 1.64 31.50 4.40
N PHE A 817 0.66 31.09 3.60
CA PHE A 817 0.41 29.71 3.21
C PHE A 817 0.90 29.50 1.79
N ALA A 818 1.75 28.51 1.57
CA ALA A 818 2.18 28.14 0.23
C ALA A 818 1.30 27.02 -0.32
N LEU A 819 0.68 27.26 -1.48
CA LEU A 819 -0.39 26.44 -2.03
C LEU A 819 0.01 25.75 -3.34
N SER A 820 0.85 26.40 -4.15
CA SER A 820 1.28 25.91 -5.46
C SER A 820 2.79 26.02 -5.64
N LEU A 821 3.35 25.04 -6.36
CA LEU A 821 4.76 24.97 -6.71
C LEU A 821 4.89 24.50 -8.16
N LEU A 822 5.78 25.14 -8.91
CA LEU A 822 6.08 24.78 -10.29
C LEU A 822 7.58 24.97 -10.56
N SER A 823 8.21 24.00 -11.22
CA SER A 823 9.53 24.17 -11.85
C SER A 823 9.31 24.53 -13.32
N CYS A 824 9.80 25.67 -13.78
CA CYS A 824 9.54 26.13 -15.14
C CYS A 824 10.67 27.00 -15.72
N LYS A 825 10.59 27.18 -17.04
CA LYS A 825 11.36 28.15 -17.82
C LYS A 825 10.40 29.17 -18.41
N LEU A 826 10.71 30.46 -18.30
CA LEU A 826 9.81 31.55 -18.70
C LEU A 826 10.43 32.42 -19.79
N GLY A 827 9.63 32.74 -20.81
CA GLY A 827 10.05 33.48 -22.00
C GLY A 827 11.27 32.85 -22.69
N ASP A 828 12.17 33.71 -23.13
CA ASP A 828 13.45 33.32 -23.73
C ASP A 828 14.58 33.17 -22.70
N ASP A 829 14.31 33.35 -21.40
CA ASP A 829 15.31 33.25 -20.34
C ASP A 829 15.74 31.78 -20.18
N PRO A 830 17.03 31.42 -20.37
CA PRO A 830 17.52 30.04 -20.21
C PRO A 830 17.45 29.52 -18.77
N THR A 831 17.24 30.41 -17.80
CA THR A 831 17.23 30.08 -16.37
C THR A 831 15.99 29.27 -15.99
N HIS A 832 16.19 28.24 -15.17
CA HIS A 832 15.11 27.49 -14.55
C HIS A 832 14.73 28.10 -13.19
N TYR A 833 13.43 28.25 -12.95
CA TYR A 833 12.90 28.87 -11.75
C TYR A 833 11.95 27.92 -11.01
N TYR A 834 11.96 27.99 -9.68
CA TYR A 834 10.89 27.49 -8.84
C TYR A 834 9.89 28.62 -8.56
N ALA A 835 8.69 28.51 -9.13
CA ALA A 835 7.59 29.45 -8.88
C ALA A 835 6.72 28.94 -7.73
N VAL A 836 6.51 29.78 -6.72
CA VAL A 836 5.68 29.48 -5.53
C VAL A 836 4.50 30.45 -5.49
N GLY A 837 3.30 29.92 -5.39
CA GLY A 837 2.08 30.70 -5.17
C GLY A 837 1.65 30.63 -3.70
N THR A 838 1.45 31.81 -3.09
CA THR A 838 1.10 31.95 -1.67
C THR A 838 -0.23 32.64 -1.44
N ALA A 839 -0.74 32.54 -0.22
CA ALA A 839 -1.91 33.24 0.31
C ALA A 839 -1.62 33.74 1.72
N MET A 840 -2.07 34.96 2.05
CA MET A 840 -2.01 35.49 3.42
C MET A 840 -3.32 35.17 4.13
N LEU A 841 -3.24 34.37 5.20
CA LEU A 841 -4.40 33.96 5.97
C LEU A 841 -4.63 34.91 7.16
N ASN A 842 -5.82 35.50 7.22
CA ASN A 842 -6.32 36.20 8.39
C ASN A 842 -7.47 35.38 8.99
N PRO A 843 -7.40 34.95 10.26
CA PRO A 843 -8.46 34.13 10.88
C PRO A 843 -9.86 34.77 10.90
N GLU A 844 -9.93 36.10 10.79
CA GLU A 844 -11.21 36.84 10.74
C GLU A 844 -11.84 36.87 9.33
N GLU A 845 -11.10 36.45 8.30
CA GLU A 845 -11.55 36.47 6.91
C GLU A 845 -11.99 35.08 6.45
N SER A 846 -13.14 35.02 5.76
CA SER A 846 -13.65 33.76 5.18
C SER A 846 -12.85 33.30 3.97
N GLU A 847 -12.19 34.22 3.26
CA GLU A 847 -11.37 33.94 2.09
C GLU A 847 -10.12 34.83 2.08
N PRO A 848 -8.95 34.32 1.65
CA PRO A 848 -7.74 35.13 1.52
C PRO A 848 -7.94 36.22 0.47
N LYS A 849 -7.67 37.48 0.86
CA LYS A 849 -7.73 38.66 -0.04
C LYS A 849 -6.37 39.07 -0.59
N GLN A 850 -5.29 38.54 -0.02
CA GLN A 850 -3.92 38.87 -0.36
C GLN A 850 -3.11 37.58 -0.53
N GLY A 851 -2.13 37.62 -1.42
CA GLY A 851 -1.20 36.53 -1.70
C GLY A 851 -0.09 37.03 -2.62
N ARG A 852 0.87 36.17 -2.95
CA ARG A 852 2.00 36.54 -3.82
C ARG A 852 2.42 35.36 -4.71
N ILE A 853 3.07 35.67 -5.83
CA ILE A 853 3.78 34.71 -6.67
C ILE A 853 5.28 35.05 -6.56
N ILE A 854 6.09 34.09 -6.13
CA ILE A 854 7.52 34.28 -5.88
C ILE A 854 8.30 33.36 -6.81
N LEU A 855 9.30 33.89 -7.51
CA LEU A 855 10.21 33.13 -8.37
C LEU A 855 11.57 33.01 -7.70
N PHE A 856 11.97 31.77 -7.43
CA PHE A 856 13.27 31.43 -6.87
C PHE A 856 14.18 30.80 -7.94
N GLN A 857 15.47 31.15 -7.87
CA GLN A 857 16.52 30.49 -8.63
C GLN A 857 17.40 29.69 -7.66
N TRP A 858 17.63 28.43 -7.99
CA TRP A 858 18.57 27.57 -7.28
C TRP A 858 19.90 27.56 -8.03
N SER A 859 20.95 28.10 -7.40
CA SER A 859 22.30 28.17 -7.98
C SER A 859 23.34 28.12 -6.87
N ASP A 860 24.45 27.41 -7.10
CA ASP A 860 25.61 27.35 -6.19
C ASP A 860 25.25 27.00 -4.73
N GLY A 861 24.30 26.08 -4.54
CA GLY A 861 23.89 25.62 -3.20
C GLY A 861 23.06 26.64 -2.39
N LYS A 862 22.55 27.70 -3.04
CA LYS A 862 21.73 28.72 -2.40
C LYS A 862 20.48 29.04 -3.23
N LEU A 863 19.37 29.21 -2.54
CA LEU A 863 18.12 29.68 -3.12
C LEU A 863 18.06 31.21 -3.10
N THR A 864 17.93 31.85 -4.27
CA THR A 864 17.81 33.31 -4.41
C THR A 864 16.43 33.68 -4.91
N GLN A 865 15.81 34.69 -4.29
CA GLN A 865 14.54 35.25 -4.77
C GLN A 865 14.84 36.22 -5.93
N VAL A 866 14.28 35.92 -7.11
CA VAL A 866 14.53 36.69 -8.34
C VAL A 866 13.42 37.69 -8.62
N ALA A 867 12.16 37.28 -8.43
CA ALA A 867 11.01 38.14 -8.67
C ALA A 867 9.88 37.85 -7.69
N GLU A 868 9.04 38.85 -7.48
CA GLU A 868 7.87 38.79 -6.61
C GLU A 868 6.71 39.57 -7.26
N LYS A 869 5.52 38.97 -7.25
CA LYS A 869 4.30 39.61 -7.74
C LYS A 869 3.19 39.50 -6.71
N GLU A 870 2.74 40.65 -6.22
CA GLU A 870 1.55 40.71 -5.35
C GLU A 870 0.27 40.42 -6.13
N ILE A 871 -0.60 39.61 -5.52
CA ILE A 871 -1.89 39.22 -6.07
C ILE A 871 -3.01 39.42 -5.02
N LYS A 872 -4.23 39.64 -5.53
CA LYS A 872 -5.42 39.87 -4.70
C LYS A 872 -6.20 38.57 -4.52
N GLY A 873 -5.67 37.65 -3.72
CA GLY A 873 -6.29 36.36 -3.43
C GLY A 873 -5.26 35.27 -3.18
N ALA A 874 -5.74 34.04 -3.01
CA ALA A 874 -4.91 32.85 -2.88
C ALA A 874 -4.52 32.29 -4.26
N CYS A 875 -3.24 31.97 -4.47
CA CYS A 875 -2.79 31.29 -5.69
C CYS A 875 -2.89 29.77 -5.57
N TYR A 876 -3.99 29.18 -6.02
CA TYR A 876 -4.26 27.75 -5.83
C TYR A 876 -3.41 26.84 -6.73
N THR A 877 -3.25 27.18 -8.01
CA THR A 877 -2.45 26.39 -8.97
C THR A 877 -1.62 27.30 -9.88
N LEU A 878 -0.39 26.87 -10.19
CA LEU A 878 0.51 27.46 -11.17
C LEU A 878 0.85 26.44 -12.25
N VAL A 879 0.84 26.86 -13.52
CA VAL A 879 1.19 26.01 -14.67
C VAL A 879 2.03 26.80 -15.67
N GLN A 880 3.03 26.14 -16.26
CA GLN A 880 3.79 26.71 -17.37
C GLN A 880 2.94 26.62 -18.65
N PHE A 881 2.77 27.74 -19.36
CA PHE A 881 1.93 27.80 -20.55
C PHE A 881 2.64 28.55 -21.67
N ASN A 882 3.17 27.83 -22.67
CA ASN A 882 3.84 28.41 -23.84
C ASN A 882 4.90 29.50 -23.50
N GLY A 883 5.75 29.22 -22.49
CA GLY A 883 6.76 30.17 -22.00
C GLY A 883 6.22 31.27 -21.06
N LYS A 884 4.91 31.32 -20.83
CA LYS A 884 4.24 32.22 -19.88
C LYS A 884 3.88 31.45 -18.60
N LEU A 885 3.45 32.19 -17.58
CA LEU A 885 3.01 31.63 -16.30
C LEU A 885 1.50 31.79 -16.16
N LEU A 886 0.77 30.68 -16.15
CA LEU A 886 -0.67 30.65 -15.89
C LEU A 886 -0.91 30.41 -14.40
N ALA A 887 -1.78 31.22 -13.78
CA ALA A 887 -2.10 31.12 -12.36
C ALA A 887 -3.60 31.18 -12.11
N SER A 888 -4.10 30.36 -11.19
CA SER A 888 -5.45 30.52 -10.65
C SER A 888 -5.41 31.27 -9.32
N ILE A 889 -6.22 32.33 -9.22
CA ILE A 889 -6.29 33.24 -8.08
C ILE A 889 -7.75 33.47 -7.70
N ASN A 890 -8.22 32.84 -6.61
CA ASN A 890 -9.64 32.80 -6.22
C ASN A 890 -10.55 32.44 -7.41
N SER A 891 -11.46 33.34 -7.78
CA SER A 891 -12.39 33.18 -8.91
C SER A 891 -11.77 33.44 -10.28
N THR A 892 -10.48 33.79 -10.36
CA THR A 892 -9.84 34.28 -11.59
C THR A 892 -8.75 33.36 -12.10
N VAL A 893 -8.70 33.17 -13.42
CA VAL A 893 -7.57 32.52 -14.11
C VAL A 893 -6.82 33.62 -14.86
N ARG A 894 -5.52 33.75 -14.60
CA ARG A 894 -4.69 34.87 -15.10
C ARG A 894 -3.44 34.36 -15.79
N LEU A 895 -3.12 34.96 -16.92
CA LEU A 895 -1.88 34.70 -17.66
C LEU A 895 -0.87 35.82 -17.40
N PHE A 896 0.33 35.45 -17.00
CA PHE A 896 1.44 36.35 -16.77
C PHE A 896 2.55 36.11 -17.79
N GLU A 897 2.97 37.19 -18.44
CA GLU A 897 4.13 37.22 -19.32
C GLU A 897 5.40 37.55 -18.52
N TRP A 898 6.50 36.89 -18.87
CA TRP A 898 7.82 37.15 -18.28
C TRP A 898 8.56 38.21 -19.10
N THR A 899 8.90 39.33 -18.46
CA THR A 899 9.56 40.46 -19.13
C THR A 899 11.08 40.32 -19.13
N SER A 900 11.77 41.07 -20.00
CA SER A 900 13.24 41.14 -20.02
C SER A 900 13.83 41.73 -18.74
N GLU A 901 13.03 42.47 -17.97
CA GLU A 901 13.38 43.05 -16.66
C GLU A 901 13.23 42.02 -15.52
N LYS A 902 12.89 40.77 -15.83
CA LYS A 902 12.61 39.69 -14.87
C LYS A 902 11.44 39.99 -13.94
N GLU A 903 10.34 40.49 -14.52
CA GLU A 903 9.08 40.72 -13.80
C GLU A 903 7.91 39.98 -14.45
N LEU A 904 6.87 39.71 -13.64
CA LEU A 904 5.61 39.15 -14.11
C LEU A 904 4.61 40.25 -14.48
N ARG A 905 4.31 40.37 -15.76
CA ARG A 905 3.29 41.29 -16.30
C ARG A 905 1.99 40.55 -16.59
N LEU A 906 0.88 41.08 -16.08
CA LEU A 906 -0.44 40.51 -16.37
C LEU A 906 -0.80 40.77 -17.84
N GLU A 907 -1.17 39.73 -18.56
CA GLU A 907 -1.58 39.82 -19.96
C GLU A 907 -3.10 39.73 -20.13
N CYS A 908 -3.71 38.65 -19.62
CA CYS A 908 -5.15 38.45 -19.72
C CYS A 908 -5.74 37.76 -18.48
N SER A 909 -7.07 37.79 -18.36
CA SER A 909 -7.80 37.24 -17.21
C SER A 909 -9.17 36.72 -17.61
N HIS A 910 -9.58 35.63 -16.96
CA HIS A 910 -10.91 35.03 -17.07
C HIS A 910 -11.56 34.97 -15.67
N PHE A 911 -12.87 35.25 -15.58
CA PHE A 911 -13.59 35.49 -14.31
C PHE A 911 -14.81 34.58 -14.08
N ASN A 912 -15.16 33.69 -15.03
CA ASN A 912 -16.40 32.91 -14.96
C ASN A 912 -16.31 31.65 -14.09
N ASN A 913 -15.64 31.76 -12.94
CA ASN A 913 -15.44 30.69 -11.95
C ASN A 913 -15.87 31.19 -10.56
N ILE A 914 -16.26 30.27 -9.68
CA ILE A 914 -16.47 30.59 -8.27
C ILE A 914 -15.12 30.56 -7.57
N VAL A 915 -14.42 29.43 -7.63
CA VAL A 915 -13.04 29.29 -7.17
C VAL A 915 -12.31 28.33 -8.10
N ALA A 916 -11.36 28.83 -8.88
CA ALA A 916 -10.55 28.02 -9.78
C ALA A 916 -9.42 27.32 -9.00
N LEU A 917 -9.66 26.09 -8.58
CA LEU A 917 -8.71 25.32 -7.77
C LEU A 917 -7.64 24.64 -8.61
N TYR A 918 -8.02 24.08 -9.77
CA TYR A 918 -7.14 23.24 -10.57
C TYR A 918 -6.98 23.78 -11.99
N LEU A 919 -5.77 23.67 -12.54
CA LEU A 919 -5.45 24.05 -13.91
C LEU A 919 -4.62 22.94 -14.57
N LYS A 920 -4.97 22.63 -15.83
CA LYS A 920 -4.18 21.77 -16.71
C LYS A 920 -4.11 22.40 -18.09
N VAL A 921 -3.03 22.14 -18.81
CA VAL A 921 -2.78 22.75 -20.12
C VAL A 921 -2.33 21.70 -21.13
N LYS A 922 -2.77 21.86 -22.37
CA LYS A 922 -2.32 21.07 -23.51
C LYS A 922 -2.37 21.93 -24.77
N GLY A 923 -1.21 22.24 -25.35
CA GLY A 923 -1.12 23.21 -26.44
C GLY A 923 -1.70 24.57 -26.01
N ASP A 924 -2.70 25.07 -26.75
CA ASP A 924 -3.39 26.33 -26.43
C ASP A 924 -4.66 26.14 -25.56
N PHE A 925 -5.00 24.90 -25.19
CA PHE A 925 -6.15 24.60 -24.34
C PHE A 925 -5.77 24.61 -22.86
N ILE A 926 -6.68 25.15 -22.05
CA ILE A 926 -6.58 25.25 -20.60
C ILE A 926 -7.85 24.66 -20.01
N LEU A 927 -7.70 23.57 -19.27
CA LEU A 927 -8.78 22.97 -18.49
C LEU A 927 -8.77 23.55 -17.08
N VAL A 928 -9.91 24.09 -16.65
CA VAL A 928 -10.10 24.71 -15.33
C VAL A 928 -11.08 23.88 -14.53
N GLY A 929 -10.64 23.44 -13.33
CA GLY A 929 -11.49 22.75 -12.36
C GLY A 929 -11.94 23.74 -11.28
N ASP A 930 -13.25 23.94 -11.18
CA ASP A 930 -13.87 24.83 -10.19
C ASP A 930 -14.22 24.06 -8.90
N LEU A 931 -14.30 24.77 -7.77
CA LEU A 931 -14.70 24.20 -6.49
C LEU A 931 -16.09 23.51 -6.52
N MET A 932 -17.07 24.07 -7.25
CA MET A 932 -18.43 23.51 -7.30
C MET A 932 -19.09 23.55 -8.69
N ARG A 933 -18.46 24.16 -9.70
CA ARG A 933 -18.96 24.25 -11.08
C ARG A 933 -18.25 23.32 -12.06
N SER A 934 -17.84 22.13 -11.61
CA SER A 934 -17.21 21.11 -12.47
C SER A 934 -16.03 21.67 -13.29
N MET A 935 -15.95 21.34 -14.58
CA MET A 935 -14.86 21.69 -15.49
C MET A 935 -15.30 22.71 -16.55
N SER A 936 -14.36 23.61 -16.92
CA SER A 936 -14.48 24.48 -18.09
C SER A 936 -13.21 24.43 -18.94
N LEU A 937 -13.38 24.50 -20.25
CA LEU A 937 -12.29 24.50 -21.22
C LEU A 937 -12.14 25.90 -21.82
N LEU A 938 -10.97 26.50 -21.58
CA LEU A 938 -10.57 27.76 -22.19
C LEU A 938 -9.58 27.49 -23.32
N GLN A 939 -9.60 28.33 -24.35
CA GLN A 939 -8.57 28.40 -25.37
C GLN A 939 -7.92 29.77 -25.34
N TYR A 940 -6.60 29.81 -25.36
CA TYR A 940 -5.87 31.06 -25.49
C TYR A 940 -5.73 31.46 -26.96
N LYS A 941 -6.28 32.63 -27.32
CA LYS A 941 -6.15 33.18 -28.67
C LYS A 941 -4.91 34.06 -28.73
N GLN A 942 -3.80 33.50 -29.21
CA GLN A 942 -2.52 34.21 -29.27
C GLN A 942 -2.57 35.55 -30.03
N MET A 943 -3.37 35.63 -31.11
CA MET A 943 -3.52 36.88 -31.89
C MET A 943 -4.29 37.97 -31.15
N GLU A 944 -5.23 37.60 -30.28
CA GLU A 944 -6.07 38.53 -29.53
C GLU A 944 -5.50 38.85 -28.14
N GLY A 945 -4.61 37.99 -27.63
CA GLY A 945 -4.11 38.07 -26.26
C GLY A 945 -5.22 37.86 -25.23
N SER A 946 -6.23 37.04 -25.54
CA SER A 946 -7.43 36.84 -24.73
C SER A 946 -7.73 35.34 -24.50
N PHE A 947 -8.57 35.06 -23.51
CA PHE A 947 -9.14 33.72 -23.30
C PHE A 947 -10.54 33.65 -23.90
N GLU A 948 -10.80 32.59 -24.66
CA GLU A 948 -12.14 32.21 -25.12
C GLU A 948 -12.59 30.97 -24.35
N GLU A 949 -13.80 30.99 -23.80
CA GLU A 949 -14.42 29.80 -23.19
C GLU A 949 -15.06 28.95 -24.29
N ILE A 950 -14.52 27.75 -24.51
CA ILE A 950 -14.94 26.85 -25.59
C ILE A 950 -16.12 25.99 -25.16
N ALA A 951 -16.01 25.36 -23.99
CA ALA A 951 -17.03 24.47 -23.47
C ALA A 951 -17.01 24.42 -21.94
N ARG A 952 -18.14 24.01 -21.34
CA ARG A 952 -18.31 23.84 -19.90
C ARG A 952 -19.23 22.67 -19.57
N ASP A 953 -18.94 21.99 -18.46
CA ASP A 953 -19.90 21.13 -17.79
C ASP A 953 -20.71 21.95 -16.77
N TYR A 954 -22.04 21.99 -16.95
CA TYR A 954 -22.94 22.74 -16.08
C TYR A 954 -23.38 21.96 -14.82
N SER A 955 -22.91 20.72 -14.66
CA SER A 955 -23.21 19.91 -13.48
C SER A 955 -22.51 20.46 -12.23
N PRO A 956 -23.16 20.46 -11.06
CA PRO A 956 -22.57 20.97 -9.82
C PRO A 956 -21.66 19.93 -9.15
N ASN A 957 -20.54 19.59 -9.80
CA ASN A 957 -19.55 18.66 -9.25
C ASN A 957 -18.49 19.42 -8.44
N TRP A 958 -18.14 18.87 -7.28
CA TRP A 958 -17.15 19.44 -6.37
C TRP A 958 -15.77 18.85 -6.66
N MET A 959 -14.99 19.55 -7.48
CA MET A 959 -13.79 18.97 -8.06
C MET A 959 -12.68 18.74 -7.02
N THR A 960 -11.96 17.64 -7.17
CA THR A 960 -10.78 17.31 -6.35
C THR A 960 -9.51 17.17 -7.18
N ALA A 961 -9.65 16.76 -8.44
CA ALA A 961 -8.57 16.74 -9.42
C ALA A 961 -9.12 16.71 -10.85
N ILE A 962 -8.31 17.16 -11.81
CA ILE A 962 -8.60 17.14 -13.24
C ILE A 962 -7.35 16.72 -14.03
N GLU A 963 -7.56 16.14 -15.21
CA GLU A 963 -6.49 15.86 -16.18
C GLU A 963 -7.02 15.93 -17.62
N ILE A 964 -6.16 16.33 -18.56
CA ILE A 964 -6.45 16.29 -19.99
C ILE A 964 -5.91 14.97 -20.54
N LEU A 965 -6.79 14.10 -21.05
CA LEU A 965 -6.40 12.80 -21.61
C LEU A 965 -5.95 12.93 -23.07
N ASP A 966 -6.81 13.54 -23.89
CA ASP A 966 -6.53 13.87 -25.28
C ASP A 966 -7.01 15.30 -25.60
N ASP A 967 -7.09 15.69 -26.87
CA ASP A 967 -7.49 17.07 -27.23
C ASP A 967 -8.99 17.33 -27.01
N ASP A 968 -9.80 16.27 -26.91
CA ASP A 968 -11.26 16.33 -26.89
C ASP A 968 -11.86 15.79 -25.59
N THR A 969 -11.12 14.98 -24.82
CA THR A 969 -11.56 14.28 -23.61
C THR A 969 -10.80 14.70 -22.36
N PHE A 970 -11.57 14.90 -21.29
CA PHE A 970 -11.12 15.46 -20.03
C PHE A 970 -11.59 14.59 -18.88
N LEU A 971 -10.66 14.21 -18.00
CA LEU A 971 -10.93 13.40 -16.82
C LEU A 971 -11.12 14.29 -15.59
N GLY A 972 -12.21 14.06 -14.87
CA GLY A 972 -12.52 14.74 -13.61
C GLY A 972 -12.71 13.76 -12.46
N ALA A 973 -12.31 14.18 -11.26
CA ALA A 973 -12.66 13.54 -10.00
C ALA A 973 -13.36 14.53 -9.06
N GLU A 974 -14.28 14.01 -8.25
CA GLU A 974 -15.07 14.81 -7.31
C GLU A 974 -15.06 14.28 -5.87
N ASN A 975 -15.53 15.11 -4.93
CA ASN A 975 -15.54 14.85 -3.48
C ASN A 975 -16.31 13.57 -3.08
N SER A 976 -17.30 13.16 -3.87
CA SER A 976 -18.10 11.94 -3.66
C SER A 976 -17.36 10.66 -4.08
N SER A 977 -16.05 10.75 -4.37
CA SER A 977 -15.19 9.63 -4.76
C SER A 977 -15.57 9.00 -6.11
N ASN A 978 -16.11 9.82 -7.02
CA ASN A 978 -16.42 9.43 -8.39
C ASN A 978 -15.37 9.97 -9.37
N LEU A 979 -15.21 9.25 -10.48
CA LEU A 979 -14.52 9.64 -11.69
C LEU A 979 -15.54 9.84 -12.81
N PHE A 980 -15.29 10.81 -13.67
CA PHE A 980 -16.09 11.02 -14.87
C PHE A 980 -15.24 11.57 -16.00
N VAL A 981 -15.64 11.30 -17.23
CA VAL A 981 -14.98 11.81 -18.44
C VAL A 981 -15.96 12.67 -19.21
N CYS A 982 -15.54 13.89 -19.49
CA CYS A 982 -16.24 14.83 -20.34
C CYS A 982 -15.60 14.88 -21.71
N GLN A 983 -16.40 15.02 -22.76
CA GLN A 983 -15.94 15.26 -24.12
C GLN A 983 -16.48 16.58 -24.64
N LYS A 984 -15.66 17.32 -25.40
CA LYS A 984 -16.16 18.46 -26.20
C LYS A 984 -16.76 17.95 -27.51
N ASP A 985 -17.95 18.40 -27.86
CA ASP A 985 -18.56 18.09 -29.14
C ASP A 985 -18.27 19.19 -30.16
N SER A 986 -17.15 19.07 -30.89
CA SER A 986 -16.82 20.01 -31.97
C SER A 986 -17.63 19.78 -33.24
N ALA A 987 -18.31 18.63 -33.37
CA ALA A 987 -19.09 18.26 -34.54
C ALA A 987 -20.55 18.72 -34.44
N ALA A 988 -20.99 19.12 -33.25
CA ALA A 988 -22.33 19.65 -33.02
C ALA A 988 -22.69 20.80 -33.98
N THR A 989 -23.97 20.85 -34.35
CA THR A 989 -24.47 21.79 -35.38
C THR A 989 -24.81 23.16 -34.81
N THR A 990 -25.12 23.24 -33.52
CA THR A 990 -25.46 24.48 -32.83
C THR A 990 -24.31 24.94 -31.92
N ASP A 991 -24.13 26.26 -31.78
CA ASP A 991 -23.09 26.78 -30.89
C ASP A 991 -23.39 26.50 -29.41
N GLU A 992 -24.66 26.38 -29.02
CA GLU A 992 -25.05 25.99 -27.66
C GLU A 992 -24.61 24.56 -27.32
N GLU A 993 -24.81 23.60 -28.23
CA GLU A 993 -24.35 22.22 -28.04
C GLU A 993 -22.82 22.13 -28.00
N ARG A 994 -22.11 22.94 -28.80
CA ARG A 994 -20.63 23.01 -28.76
C ARG A 994 -20.09 23.55 -27.43
N GLN A 995 -20.83 24.46 -26.80
CA GLN A 995 -20.48 25.03 -25.49
C GLN A 995 -20.74 24.06 -24.33
N GLN A 996 -21.51 23.01 -24.54
CA GLN A 996 -21.80 22.02 -23.51
C GLN A 996 -20.85 20.82 -23.61
N MET A 997 -20.23 20.45 -22.49
CA MET A 997 -19.52 19.18 -22.40
C MET A 997 -20.49 18.04 -22.14
N SER A 998 -20.35 16.93 -22.87
CA SER A 998 -21.13 15.71 -22.68
C SER A 998 -20.38 14.71 -21.80
N TYR A 999 -21.12 13.94 -21.00
CA TYR A 999 -20.56 12.83 -20.22
C TYR A 999 -20.37 11.61 -21.12
N MET A 1000 -19.14 11.10 -21.17
CA MET A 1000 -18.77 9.89 -21.91
C MET A 1000 -18.52 8.70 -20.99
N GLY A 1001 -18.13 8.97 -19.75
CA GLY A 1001 -17.94 7.94 -18.75
C GLY A 1001 -18.21 8.43 -17.34
N GLN A 1002 -18.72 7.55 -16.50
CA GLN A 1002 -19.04 7.79 -15.09
C GLN A 1002 -18.70 6.53 -14.30
N PHE A 1003 -17.99 6.67 -13.18
CA PHE A 1003 -17.52 5.54 -12.39
C PHE A 1003 -17.28 5.90 -10.92
N HIS A 1004 -17.76 5.09 -9.99
CA HIS A 1004 -17.43 5.26 -8.56
C HIS A 1004 -16.11 4.53 -8.21
N LEU A 1005 -15.05 5.30 -8.01
CA LEU A 1005 -13.74 4.78 -7.60
C LEU A 1005 -13.78 4.26 -6.16
N GLY A 1006 -14.51 4.96 -5.29
CA GLY A 1006 -14.63 4.61 -3.86
C GLY A 1006 -13.54 5.22 -2.97
N ASP A 1007 -12.65 6.01 -3.54
CA ASP A 1007 -11.66 6.82 -2.83
C ASP A 1007 -11.56 8.23 -3.43
N MET A 1008 -11.15 9.20 -2.61
CA MET A 1008 -11.02 10.59 -3.00
C MET A 1008 -9.66 10.82 -3.66
N VAL A 1009 -9.67 11.29 -4.90
CA VAL A 1009 -8.47 11.59 -5.68
C VAL A 1009 -7.92 12.97 -5.32
N ASN A 1010 -6.64 13.06 -4.97
CA ASN A 1010 -5.95 14.34 -4.75
C ASN A 1010 -5.18 14.81 -5.99
N VAL A 1011 -4.52 13.89 -6.71
CA VAL A 1011 -3.65 14.26 -7.84
C VAL A 1011 -3.77 13.28 -8.99
N MET A 1012 -3.76 13.84 -10.20
CA MET A 1012 -3.64 13.14 -11.47
C MET A 1012 -2.38 13.64 -12.21
N ARG A 1013 -1.64 12.69 -12.81
CA ARG A 1013 -0.49 12.94 -13.68
C ARG A 1013 -0.50 11.98 -14.86
N LEU A 1014 -0.17 12.48 -16.04
CA LEU A 1014 0.11 11.61 -17.19
C LEU A 1014 1.40 10.81 -16.97
N GLY A 1015 1.40 9.57 -17.44
CA GLY A 1015 2.50 8.60 -17.29
C GLY A 1015 2.07 7.32 -16.57
N SER A 1016 2.85 6.26 -16.74
CA SER A 1016 2.77 4.99 -15.99
C SER A 1016 4.11 4.70 -15.31
N LEU A 1017 4.10 3.88 -14.26
CA LEU A 1017 5.30 3.31 -13.62
C LEU A 1017 6.03 2.31 -14.53
N VAL A 1018 5.32 1.71 -15.50
CA VAL A 1018 5.86 0.72 -16.43
C VAL A 1018 6.20 1.37 -17.77
N GLY A 1019 7.33 0.98 -18.36
CA GLY A 1019 7.70 1.37 -19.72
C GLY A 1019 6.76 0.75 -20.77
N GLN A 1020 6.50 1.45 -21.88
CA GLN A 1020 5.63 0.95 -22.95
C GLN A 1020 6.25 -0.29 -23.63
N HIS A 1021 5.51 -1.39 -23.71
CA HIS A 1021 5.88 -2.59 -24.46
C HIS A 1021 5.30 -2.54 -25.87
N ALA A 1022 6.11 -2.84 -26.89
CA ALA A 1022 5.73 -2.70 -28.30
C ALA A 1022 4.84 -3.84 -28.86
N ASP A 1023 4.78 -5.00 -28.17
CA ASP A 1023 4.06 -6.20 -28.62
C ASP A 1023 3.09 -6.71 -27.52
N THR A 1024 1.89 -6.13 -27.42
CA THR A 1024 0.84 -6.53 -26.47
C THR A 1024 -0.48 -6.82 -27.19
N ALA A 1025 -1.21 -7.88 -26.78
CA ALA A 1025 -2.51 -8.23 -27.35
C ALA A 1025 -3.62 -7.24 -26.97
N ALA A 1026 -3.43 -6.46 -25.90
CA ALA A 1026 -4.34 -5.41 -25.44
C ALA A 1026 -3.62 -4.04 -25.46
N PRO A 1027 -3.55 -3.35 -26.61
CA PRO A 1027 -2.92 -2.03 -26.69
C PRO A 1027 -3.73 -1.00 -25.90
N VAL A 1028 -3.05 -0.26 -25.02
CA VAL A 1028 -3.63 0.81 -24.20
C VAL A 1028 -3.00 2.16 -24.55
N HIS A 1029 -3.80 3.23 -24.47
CA HIS A 1029 -3.36 4.58 -24.83
C HIS A 1029 -3.50 5.56 -23.66
N ASN A 1030 -2.68 6.62 -23.69
CA ASN A 1030 -2.75 7.78 -22.80
C ASN A 1030 -2.88 7.42 -21.29
N PRO A 1031 -1.87 6.77 -20.70
CA PRO A 1031 -1.91 6.40 -19.29
C PRO A 1031 -1.91 7.63 -18.38
N ALA A 1032 -2.89 7.70 -17.48
CA ALA A 1032 -3.00 8.69 -16.42
C ALA A 1032 -2.91 7.98 -15.07
N THR A 1033 -1.86 8.28 -14.30
CA THR A 1033 -1.72 7.81 -12.92
C THR A 1033 -2.49 8.74 -11.98
N ILE A 1034 -3.23 8.13 -11.06
CA ILE A 1034 -4.11 8.78 -10.10
C ILE A 1034 -3.68 8.37 -8.68
N ALA A 1035 -3.60 9.33 -7.77
CA ALA A 1035 -3.29 9.08 -6.36
C ALA A 1035 -4.39 9.58 -5.42
N THR A 1036 -4.66 8.80 -4.38
CA THR A 1036 -5.81 9.02 -3.49
C THR A 1036 -5.42 9.40 -2.06
N VAL A 1037 -6.40 9.92 -1.30
CA VAL A 1037 -6.26 10.26 0.11
C VAL A 1037 -5.91 9.04 0.96
N ASN A 1038 -6.39 7.82 0.66
CA ASN A 1038 -6.07 6.65 1.48
C ASN A 1038 -4.80 5.90 1.04
N GLY A 1039 -3.98 6.53 0.18
CA GLY A 1039 -2.69 5.97 -0.24
C GLY A 1039 -2.79 4.95 -1.37
N ALA A 1040 -3.93 4.88 -2.07
CA ALA A 1040 -4.04 4.06 -3.28
C ALA A 1040 -3.46 4.80 -4.48
N ILE A 1041 -2.87 4.05 -5.40
CA ILE A 1041 -2.43 4.53 -6.70
C ILE A 1041 -3.18 3.71 -7.74
N CYS A 1042 -3.87 4.40 -8.64
CA CYS A 1042 -4.65 3.81 -9.70
C CYS A 1042 -4.12 4.28 -11.06
N LEU A 1043 -4.33 3.48 -12.09
CA LEU A 1043 -4.01 3.82 -13.47
C LEU A 1043 -5.31 3.87 -14.28
N VAL A 1044 -5.47 4.91 -15.07
CA VAL A 1044 -6.55 5.05 -16.06
C VAL A 1044 -5.94 5.08 -17.45
N VAL A 1045 -6.44 4.21 -18.32
CA VAL A 1045 -5.99 4.13 -19.72
C VAL A 1045 -7.19 4.16 -20.65
N GLN A 1046 -6.97 4.60 -21.88
CA GLN A 1046 -7.97 4.56 -22.95
C GLN A 1046 -7.93 3.21 -23.68
N LEU A 1047 -9.12 2.64 -23.91
CA LEU A 1047 -9.34 1.38 -24.64
C LEU A 1047 -9.87 1.64 -26.04
N SER A 1048 -9.64 0.68 -26.93
CA SER A 1048 -10.38 0.56 -28.20
C SER A 1048 -11.81 0.09 -27.95
N GLN A 1049 -12.74 0.42 -28.85
CA GLN A 1049 -14.14 0.02 -28.73
C GLN A 1049 -14.32 -1.51 -28.69
N GLU A 1050 -13.61 -2.22 -29.56
CA GLU A 1050 -13.64 -3.69 -29.64
C GLU A 1050 -13.22 -4.33 -28.31
N LEU A 1051 -12.13 -3.84 -27.73
CA LEU A 1051 -11.62 -4.34 -26.44
C LEU A 1051 -12.58 -3.97 -25.29
N TYR A 1052 -13.19 -2.79 -25.31
CA TYR A 1052 -14.18 -2.40 -24.29
C TYR A 1052 -15.40 -3.32 -24.30
N GLU A 1053 -15.99 -3.56 -25.48
CA GLU A 1053 -17.18 -4.42 -25.61
C GLU A 1053 -16.88 -5.85 -25.14
N PHE A 1054 -15.68 -6.36 -25.46
CA PHE A 1054 -15.20 -7.65 -24.99
C PHE A 1054 -15.03 -7.70 -23.46
N LEU A 1055 -14.33 -6.72 -22.88
CA LEU A 1055 -14.08 -6.66 -21.44
C LEU A 1055 -15.37 -6.41 -20.64
N HIS A 1056 -16.31 -5.64 -21.16
CA HIS A 1056 -17.62 -5.43 -20.53
C HIS A 1056 -18.39 -6.76 -20.42
N GLN A 1057 -18.41 -7.58 -21.47
CA GLN A 1057 -19.07 -8.90 -21.41
C GLN A 1057 -18.39 -9.81 -20.38
N LEU A 1058 -17.05 -9.74 -20.30
CA LEU A 1058 -16.29 -10.48 -19.29
C LEU A 1058 -16.62 -9.99 -17.87
N GLU A 1059 -16.69 -8.68 -17.66
CA GLU A 1059 -17.05 -8.06 -16.38
C GLU A 1059 -18.41 -8.55 -15.89
N GLU A 1060 -19.44 -8.50 -16.74
CA GLU A 1060 -20.78 -8.98 -16.40
C GLU A 1060 -20.77 -10.45 -15.96
N LYS A 1061 -20.07 -11.32 -16.70
CA LYS A 1061 -19.97 -12.75 -16.33
C LYS A 1061 -19.21 -12.97 -15.02
N LEU A 1062 -18.12 -12.23 -14.80
CA LEU A 1062 -17.35 -12.29 -13.55
C LEU A 1062 -18.20 -11.91 -12.33
N THR A 1063 -19.10 -10.94 -12.46
CA THR A 1063 -20.02 -10.58 -11.35
C THR A 1063 -20.94 -11.72 -10.93
N HIS A 1064 -21.27 -12.64 -11.84
CA HIS A 1064 -22.07 -13.82 -11.53
C HIS A 1064 -21.25 -14.97 -10.94
N THR A 1065 -20.02 -15.17 -11.41
CA THR A 1065 -19.14 -16.24 -10.94
C THR A 1065 -18.53 -15.93 -9.56
N ILE A 1066 -18.20 -14.67 -9.28
CA ILE A 1066 -17.51 -14.26 -8.05
C ILE A 1066 -18.51 -13.99 -6.92
N LYS A 1067 -18.32 -14.68 -5.79
CA LYS A 1067 -19.11 -14.46 -4.57
C LYS A 1067 -18.66 -13.18 -3.86
N SER A 1068 -19.48 -12.13 -3.96
CA SER A 1068 -19.28 -10.87 -3.25
C SER A 1068 -19.42 -11.03 -1.73
N VAL A 1069 -18.47 -10.48 -0.97
CA VAL A 1069 -18.56 -10.40 0.49
C VAL A 1069 -19.60 -9.36 0.90
N GLY A 1070 -20.51 -9.74 1.78
CA GLY A 1070 -21.69 -8.94 2.11
C GLY A 1070 -22.79 -9.01 1.06
N LYS A 1071 -22.62 -9.83 -0.01
CA LYS A 1071 -23.54 -9.94 -1.16
C LYS A 1071 -23.90 -8.58 -1.78
N ILE A 1072 -22.95 -7.65 -1.81
CA ILE A 1072 -23.14 -6.34 -2.43
C ILE A 1072 -23.00 -6.50 -3.95
N PRO A 1073 -23.96 -6.03 -4.77
CA PRO A 1073 -23.81 -6.03 -6.22
C PRO A 1073 -22.66 -5.12 -6.66
N HIS A 1074 -21.79 -5.60 -7.54
CA HIS A 1074 -20.68 -4.81 -8.10
C HIS A 1074 -21.19 -3.55 -8.83
N ALA A 1075 -22.23 -3.70 -9.67
CA ALA A 1075 -22.87 -2.57 -10.35
C ALA A 1075 -23.39 -1.50 -9.39
N PHE A 1076 -23.90 -1.88 -8.21
CA PHE A 1076 -24.31 -0.91 -7.19
C PHE A 1076 -23.11 -0.16 -6.63
N TRP A 1077 -22.01 -0.86 -6.35
CA TRP A 1077 -20.80 -0.23 -5.82
C TRP A 1077 -20.18 0.76 -6.80
N ARG A 1078 -20.05 0.38 -8.08
CA ARG A 1078 -19.47 1.22 -9.13
C ARG A 1078 -20.40 2.30 -9.70
N SER A 1079 -21.69 2.26 -9.36
CA SER A 1079 -22.66 3.30 -9.76
C SER A 1079 -22.22 4.70 -9.31
N PHE A 1080 -22.23 5.65 -10.24
CA PHE A 1080 -21.93 7.06 -10.00
C PHE A 1080 -22.94 7.63 -9.01
N ASN A 1081 -22.46 8.31 -7.98
CA ASN A 1081 -23.34 8.73 -6.88
C ASN A 1081 -22.91 10.00 -6.20
N THR A 1082 -23.78 10.99 -6.28
CA THR A 1082 -23.68 12.27 -5.58
C THR A 1082 -24.91 12.47 -4.70
N ASP A 1083 -24.94 13.57 -3.96
CA ASP A 1083 -26.12 13.97 -3.18
C ASP A 1083 -27.34 14.27 -4.06
N ILE A 1084 -27.14 14.48 -5.37
CA ILE A 1084 -28.18 14.91 -6.32
C ILE A 1084 -28.66 13.74 -7.18
N LYS A 1085 -27.74 12.90 -7.68
CA LYS A 1085 -28.05 11.84 -8.65
C LYS A 1085 -27.30 10.55 -8.36
N THR A 1086 -27.93 9.44 -8.72
CA THR A 1086 -27.31 8.11 -8.76
C THR A 1086 -27.54 7.54 -10.15
N GLU A 1087 -26.47 7.29 -10.89
CA GLU A 1087 -26.49 6.79 -12.28
C GLU A 1087 -25.64 5.51 -12.38
N PRO A 1088 -25.93 4.60 -13.32
CA PRO A 1088 -25.08 3.43 -13.55
C PRO A 1088 -23.67 3.84 -14.00
N ALA A 1089 -22.70 2.93 -13.82
CA ALA A 1089 -21.38 3.13 -14.37
C ALA A 1089 -21.42 2.95 -15.89
N GLU A 1090 -20.81 3.86 -16.63
CA GLU A 1090 -20.75 3.83 -18.10
C GLU A 1090 -19.36 4.26 -18.56
N GLY A 1091 -18.88 3.73 -19.69
CA GLY A 1091 -17.62 4.14 -20.32
C GLY A 1091 -16.34 3.72 -19.58
N PHE A 1092 -16.46 2.98 -18.48
CA PHE A 1092 -15.37 2.52 -17.63
C PHE A 1092 -15.47 1.02 -17.35
N ILE A 1093 -14.34 0.32 -17.45
CA ILE A 1093 -14.17 -1.08 -17.03
C ILE A 1093 -13.37 -1.14 -15.74
N ASP A 1094 -13.84 -1.93 -14.76
CA ASP A 1094 -13.15 -2.18 -13.50
C ASP A 1094 -12.04 -3.24 -13.66
N GLY A 1095 -10.81 -2.78 -13.82
CA GLY A 1095 -9.64 -3.63 -13.98
C GLY A 1095 -9.37 -4.54 -12.79
N ASP A 1096 -9.68 -4.10 -11.56
CA ASP A 1096 -9.52 -4.92 -10.37
C ASP A 1096 -10.41 -6.18 -10.42
N LEU A 1097 -11.59 -6.08 -11.03
CA LEU A 1097 -12.48 -7.21 -11.25
C LEU A 1097 -11.97 -8.11 -12.38
N ILE A 1098 -11.53 -7.53 -13.51
CA ILE A 1098 -10.99 -8.30 -14.63
C ILE A 1098 -9.77 -9.13 -14.21
N GLU A 1099 -8.85 -8.56 -13.43
CA GLU A 1099 -7.65 -9.26 -12.98
C GLU A 1099 -7.93 -10.42 -12.02
N SER A 1100 -9.03 -10.34 -11.27
CA SER A 1100 -9.46 -11.43 -10.38
C SER A 1100 -9.79 -12.73 -11.14
N PHE A 1101 -9.98 -12.67 -12.47
CA PHE A 1101 -10.11 -13.87 -13.31
C PHE A 1101 -8.91 -14.82 -13.18
N LEU A 1102 -7.69 -14.28 -13.02
CA LEU A 1102 -6.47 -15.08 -12.85
C LEU A 1102 -6.42 -15.82 -11.50
N ASP A 1103 -7.23 -15.38 -10.53
CA ASP A 1103 -7.35 -15.98 -9.20
C ASP A 1103 -8.40 -17.10 -9.13
N LEU A 1104 -9.26 -17.21 -10.14
CA LEU A 1104 -10.30 -18.24 -10.20
C LEU A 1104 -9.70 -19.63 -10.44
N THR A 1105 -10.40 -20.66 -9.96
CA THR A 1105 -10.08 -22.06 -10.30
C THR A 1105 -10.36 -22.31 -11.77
N ARG A 1106 -9.67 -23.29 -12.37
CA ARG A 1106 -9.81 -23.57 -13.82
C ARG A 1106 -11.24 -23.94 -14.23
N ASP A 1107 -11.99 -24.59 -13.34
CA ASP A 1107 -13.40 -24.93 -13.57
C ASP A 1107 -14.27 -23.67 -13.62
N MET A 1108 -14.06 -22.73 -12.69
CA MET A 1108 -14.76 -21.44 -12.67
C MET A 1108 -14.37 -20.58 -13.89
N GLN A 1109 -13.11 -20.60 -14.32
CA GLN A 1109 -12.67 -19.91 -15.54
C GLN A 1109 -13.39 -20.45 -16.78
N GLN A 1110 -13.55 -21.77 -16.90
CA GLN A 1110 -14.31 -22.39 -17.99
C GLN A 1110 -15.79 -21.99 -17.96
N GLU A 1111 -16.39 -21.93 -16.76
CA GLU A 1111 -17.76 -21.46 -16.58
C GLU A 1111 -17.93 -20.00 -17.04
N THR A 1112 -17.02 -19.11 -16.66
CA THR A 1112 -17.06 -17.70 -17.05
C THR A 1112 -16.92 -17.50 -18.57
N ILE A 1113 -16.14 -18.35 -19.25
CA ILE A 1113 -15.87 -18.19 -20.69
C ILE A 1113 -17.00 -18.69 -21.59
N GLN A 1114 -17.90 -19.54 -21.07
CA GLN A 1114 -18.94 -20.16 -21.87
C GLN A 1114 -19.77 -19.11 -22.65
N GLY A 1115 -19.75 -19.20 -23.99
CA GLY A 1115 -20.48 -18.29 -24.88
C GLY A 1115 -19.82 -16.92 -25.12
N LEU A 1116 -18.54 -16.76 -24.78
CA LEU A 1116 -17.77 -15.54 -25.04
C LEU A 1116 -17.04 -15.67 -26.40
N GLN A 1117 -17.11 -14.63 -27.24
CA GLN A 1117 -16.49 -14.63 -28.58
C GLN A 1117 -15.37 -13.59 -28.66
N ILE A 1118 -14.28 -13.94 -29.35
CA ILE A 1118 -13.13 -13.06 -29.64
C ILE A 1118 -13.12 -12.79 -31.14
N ASP A 1119 -12.88 -11.54 -31.53
CA ASP A 1119 -12.58 -11.21 -32.91
C ASP A 1119 -11.10 -11.50 -33.22
N ASP A 1120 -10.84 -12.38 -34.18
CA ASP A 1120 -9.51 -12.77 -34.64
C ASP A 1120 -9.35 -12.37 -36.11
N GLY A 1121 -9.14 -11.08 -36.37
CA GLY A 1121 -8.93 -10.55 -37.72
C GLY A 1121 -10.20 -10.51 -38.58
N GLY A 1122 -11.37 -10.23 -37.99
CA GLY A 1122 -12.66 -10.11 -38.65
C GLY A 1122 -13.52 -11.39 -38.61
N VAL A 1123 -13.08 -12.42 -37.90
CA VAL A 1123 -13.82 -13.69 -37.71
C VAL A 1123 -14.04 -13.94 -36.22
N MET A 1124 -15.31 -13.96 -35.82
CA MET A 1124 -15.71 -14.27 -34.45
C MET A 1124 -15.48 -15.75 -34.15
N ARG A 1125 -14.55 -16.05 -33.22
CA ARG A 1125 -14.28 -17.40 -32.72
C ARG A 1125 -14.66 -17.50 -31.24
N GLU A 1126 -14.97 -18.71 -30.77
CA GLU A 1126 -15.16 -18.94 -29.33
C GLU A 1126 -13.84 -18.73 -28.59
N ALA A 1127 -13.90 -17.98 -27.49
CA ALA A 1127 -12.75 -17.69 -26.66
C ALA A 1127 -12.27 -18.94 -25.93
N LYS A 1128 -10.95 -19.17 -25.88
CA LYS A 1128 -10.35 -20.20 -25.02
C LYS A 1128 -9.88 -19.58 -23.71
N VAL A 1129 -9.77 -20.40 -22.66
CA VAL A 1129 -9.21 -20.00 -21.35
C VAL A 1129 -7.82 -19.40 -21.51
N ASP A 1130 -6.96 -20.03 -22.30
CA ASP A 1130 -5.58 -19.56 -22.50
C ASP A 1130 -5.51 -18.22 -23.26
N ASP A 1131 -6.49 -17.93 -24.14
CA ASP A 1131 -6.57 -16.63 -24.83
C ASP A 1131 -6.92 -15.52 -23.83
N LEU A 1132 -7.88 -15.77 -22.93
CA LEU A 1132 -8.31 -14.80 -21.93
C LEU A 1132 -7.21 -14.56 -20.89
N ILE A 1133 -6.52 -15.62 -20.45
CA ILE A 1133 -5.36 -15.51 -19.56
C ILE A 1133 -4.31 -14.60 -20.18
N LYS A 1134 -4.00 -14.77 -21.48
CA LYS A 1134 -3.04 -13.92 -22.17
C LYS A 1134 -3.46 -12.44 -22.19
N ILE A 1135 -4.73 -12.15 -22.50
CA ILE A 1135 -5.25 -10.77 -22.52
C ILE A 1135 -5.17 -10.14 -21.13
N VAL A 1136 -5.63 -10.86 -20.10
CA VAL A 1136 -5.62 -10.35 -18.73
C VAL A 1136 -4.18 -10.20 -18.21
N GLU A 1137 -3.27 -11.13 -18.53
CA GLU A 1137 -1.85 -10.98 -18.21
C GLU A 1137 -1.23 -9.75 -18.88
N ASP A 1138 -1.52 -9.48 -20.14
CA ASP A 1138 -1.06 -8.26 -20.83
C ASP A 1138 -1.59 -6.99 -20.14
N LEU A 1139 -2.84 -6.99 -19.68
CA LEU A 1139 -3.41 -5.90 -18.89
C LEU A 1139 -2.75 -5.76 -17.51
N THR A 1140 -2.39 -6.86 -16.83
CA THR A 1140 -1.69 -6.77 -15.52
C THR A 1140 -0.29 -6.17 -15.62
N ARG A 1141 0.31 -6.17 -16.82
CA ARG A 1141 1.66 -5.64 -17.07
C ARG A 1141 1.69 -4.13 -17.27
N ILE A 1142 0.55 -3.46 -17.42
CA ILE A 1142 0.52 -2.01 -17.70
C ILE A 1142 0.81 -1.15 -16.45
N HIS A 1143 0.79 -1.75 -15.25
CA HIS A 1143 0.80 -1.05 -13.96
C HIS A 1143 1.68 -1.69 -12.87
#